data_AF-A0A8T6C5S2-F1
#
_entry.id   AF-A0A8T6C5S2-F1
#
_cell.length_a   1.000
_cell.length_b   1.000
_cell.length_c   1.000
_cell.angle_alpha   90.00
_cell.angle_beta   90.00
_cell.angle_gamma   90.00
#
_symmetry.space_group_name_H-M   'P 1'
#
loop_
_entity.id
_entity.type
_entity.pdbx_description
1 polymer ?
#
loop_
_entity_poly.entity_id
_entity_poly.type
_entity_poly.pdbx_seq_one_letter_code
_entity_poly.pdbx_strand_id
1 'polypeptide(L)'
;MTSDSQHIVWFAEVGRDDVPLVGGKGANLGELTQADIPVPPGFVVTTRAYREFINHSGLDHVLRRILHGLNVDDDDQLNATADAVQHAIEQAEMPATMQQEITAAYAELGEGPVAVRSSATAEDLAEASFAGQQATFLNIEGGVNVVEAVQRCWASLFEARAIFYREQAGWGHLDVDLAVPVQRMVQSESSGVMFTVDPITNDHNRVVIEAAFGLGEAVVGGLVSPDHYEVDKSVNQILERQIFTQDRRLVRSPDGRLDPEHGANVWQDLSESDGSMAKLSDEQIVDLTTIGKRIESHYRSPQDIEWGWADNQFYLLQTRPITTVAPPARTNGDNPAPTPADPPILDGSPASPGVASGRIRVILNARETSSIGEGDVLVAEMTTPDFVPAMKRAAAIITERGGRTCHAAIISRELGVPCVVGAAGAAKLAEGREVTVDGASGLIYDGVQNELLTWWHDREEELYAPIATETKLYVNLAEPEIADRVAERDVDGVGLLRAEFIIARLGEHPRNFINTGRQDEYVRRLSEGMRKIASAFDPRPVVYRATDFKTNEYANLTGGDIYEPDEENPMIGYRGAARYIREPDLFELELRALEHVREDHPNLHLMIPFVRTPDEMSQVVKQVDDYGLARNAGEPDGFQLWMMVEVPSNVLLLDEFIDCGIDGVSIGSNDLTQLTLGIDRDSERFADTFDERNPAVLRAIEHVITTAKRRGITVSVCGQGPSEHPDLAQRLVDWGITSISVTPDVIEQTRHLVANAEAQRQR
;
A
#
# COMPACT_ATOMS: atom_id res chain seq x y z
N MET A 1 -7.79 2.36 -42.33
CA MET A 1 -6.51 2.87 -41.80
C MET A 1 -6.42 2.32 -40.39
N THR A 2 -5.50 1.41 -40.17
CA THR A 2 -5.33 0.60 -38.94
C THR A 2 -4.71 1.46 -37.85
N SER A 3 -5.45 1.73 -36.77
CA SER A 3 -5.03 2.61 -35.66
C SER A 3 -4.24 1.83 -34.60
N ASP A 4 -2.97 1.58 -34.87
CA ASP A 4 -2.04 0.88 -33.95
C ASP A 4 -1.07 1.83 -33.21
N SER A 5 -1.31 3.14 -33.24
CA SER A 5 -0.41 4.15 -32.68
C SER A 5 -1.17 5.30 -32.02
N GLN A 6 -1.78 5.07 -30.86
CA GLN A 6 -2.42 6.14 -30.11
C GLN A 6 -1.46 6.64 -29.01
N HIS A 7 -0.59 7.60 -29.34
CA HIS A 7 0.30 8.24 -28.35
C HIS A 7 -0.47 9.14 -27.39
N ILE A 8 -1.55 9.75 -27.88
CA ILE A 8 -2.38 10.71 -27.15
C ILE A 8 -3.82 10.20 -27.01
N VAL A 9 -4.38 10.35 -25.82
CA VAL A 9 -5.80 10.12 -25.51
C VAL A 9 -6.34 11.29 -24.70
N TRP A 10 -7.57 11.71 -24.96
CA TRP A 10 -8.21 12.80 -24.20
C TRP A 10 -8.85 12.29 -22.92
N PHE A 11 -8.99 13.13 -21.88
CA PHE A 11 -9.70 12.73 -20.66
C PHE A 11 -11.13 12.22 -20.95
N ALA A 12 -11.80 12.78 -21.96
CA ALA A 12 -13.14 12.34 -22.37
C ALA A 12 -13.17 10.94 -23.02
N GLU A 13 -12.01 10.36 -23.36
CA GLU A 13 -11.89 9.09 -24.08
C GLU A 13 -11.48 7.92 -23.18
N VAL A 14 -11.07 8.20 -21.93
CA VAL A 14 -10.51 7.21 -21.00
C VAL A 14 -11.22 7.22 -19.66
N GLY A 15 -11.20 6.10 -18.95
CA GLY A 15 -11.76 5.96 -17.61
C GLY A 15 -10.95 5.03 -16.74
N ARG A 16 -11.55 4.56 -15.64
CA ARG A 16 -10.88 3.68 -14.66
C ARG A 16 -10.30 2.38 -15.23
N ASP A 17 -10.87 1.87 -16.34
CA ASP A 17 -10.45 0.60 -16.94
C ASP A 17 -9.18 0.77 -17.82
N ASP A 18 -8.72 2.02 -18.04
CA ASP A 18 -7.58 2.36 -18.90
C ASP A 18 -6.26 2.59 -18.11
N VAL A 19 -6.20 2.25 -16.82
CA VAL A 19 -5.01 2.43 -15.96
C VAL A 19 -3.70 1.92 -16.60
N PRO A 20 -3.64 0.76 -17.27
CA PRO A 20 -2.40 0.32 -17.94
C PRO A 20 -1.93 1.26 -19.06
N LEU A 21 -2.84 2.03 -19.67
CA LEU A 21 -2.56 2.95 -20.76
C LEU A 21 -2.25 4.38 -20.29
N VAL A 22 -2.96 4.86 -19.27
CA VAL A 22 -2.92 6.27 -18.82
C VAL A 22 -2.44 6.47 -17.37
N GLY A 23 -2.08 5.38 -16.69
CA GLY A 23 -1.76 5.37 -15.27
C GLY A 23 -2.96 5.71 -14.39
N GLY A 24 -2.76 5.62 -13.08
CA GLY A 24 -3.82 5.84 -12.09
C GLY A 24 -4.48 7.23 -12.16
N LYS A 25 -3.66 8.29 -12.14
CA LYS A 25 -4.16 9.68 -12.22
C LYS A 25 -4.88 9.98 -13.52
N GLY A 26 -4.33 9.55 -14.65
CA GLY A 26 -4.93 9.76 -15.96
C GLY A 26 -6.30 9.09 -16.07
N ALA A 27 -6.42 7.87 -15.56
CA ALA A 27 -7.68 7.13 -15.52
C ALA A 27 -8.72 7.83 -14.63
N ASN A 28 -8.33 8.28 -13.43
CA ASN A 28 -9.21 9.00 -12.52
C ASN A 28 -9.68 10.37 -13.06
N LEU A 29 -8.79 11.12 -13.73
CA LEU A 29 -9.17 12.36 -14.40
C LEU A 29 -10.18 12.13 -15.53
N GLY A 30 -9.99 11.05 -16.29
CA GLY A 30 -10.94 10.64 -17.32
C GLY A 30 -12.30 10.22 -16.75
N GLU A 31 -12.29 9.39 -15.72
CA GLU A 31 -13.49 8.92 -15.01
C GLU A 31 -14.33 10.09 -14.46
N LEU A 32 -13.69 11.06 -13.78
CA LEU A 32 -14.35 12.27 -13.30
C LEU A 32 -14.93 13.11 -14.45
N THR A 33 -14.19 13.24 -15.56
CA THR A 33 -14.64 13.98 -16.74
C THR A 33 -15.89 13.35 -17.34
N GLN A 34 -15.93 12.01 -17.47
CA GLN A 34 -17.09 11.28 -17.96
C GLN A 34 -18.29 11.34 -17.01
N ALA A 35 -18.03 11.51 -15.71
CA ALA A 35 -19.05 11.65 -14.69
C ALA A 35 -19.64 13.07 -14.59
N ASP A 36 -19.34 13.99 -15.52
CA ASP A 36 -19.75 15.41 -15.49
C ASP A 36 -19.35 16.12 -14.17
N ILE A 37 -18.16 15.80 -13.65
CA ILE A 37 -17.50 16.51 -12.55
C ILE A 37 -16.60 17.60 -13.19
N PRO A 38 -16.52 18.82 -12.61
CA PRO A 38 -15.76 19.91 -13.23
C PRO A 38 -14.25 19.68 -13.13
N VAL A 39 -13.71 18.92 -14.08
CA VAL A 39 -12.28 18.68 -14.26
C VAL A 39 -11.75 19.62 -15.34
N PRO A 40 -10.61 20.30 -15.15
CA PRO A 40 -9.98 21.07 -16.22
C PRO A 40 -9.65 20.16 -17.41
N PRO A 41 -9.94 20.61 -18.65
CA PRO A 41 -9.73 19.78 -19.83
C PRO A 41 -8.24 19.44 -20.02
N GLY A 42 -7.97 18.29 -20.61
CA GLY A 42 -6.62 17.80 -20.84
C GLY A 42 -6.58 16.50 -21.62
N PHE A 43 -5.36 16.06 -21.88
CA PHE A 43 -5.05 14.81 -22.56
C PHE A 43 -3.94 14.06 -21.81
N VAL A 44 -3.72 12.81 -22.14
CA VAL A 44 -2.67 11.97 -21.58
C VAL A 44 -1.73 11.51 -22.69
N VAL A 45 -0.43 11.69 -22.47
CA VAL A 45 0.61 10.98 -23.23
C VAL A 45 0.74 9.58 -22.65
N THR A 46 0.43 8.57 -23.44
CA THR A 46 0.21 7.20 -22.96
C THR A 46 1.49 6.47 -22.55
N THR A 47 1.35 5.40 -21.76
CA THR A 47 2.45 4.45 -21.47
C THR A 47 3.06 3.85 -22.74
N ARG A 48 2.27 3.70 -23.81
CA ARG A 48 2.76 3.26 -25.12
C ARG A 48 3.74 4.25 -25.74
N ALA A 49 3.46 5.55 -25.64
CA ALA A 49 4.38 6.58 -26.12
C ALA A 49 5.70 6.55 -25.34
N TYR A 50 5.67 6.34 -24.02
CA TYR A 50 6.86 6.11 -23.22
C TYR A 50 7.69 4.91 -23.71
N ARG A 51 7.07 3.74 -23.88
CA ARG A 51 7.75 2.54 -24.38
C ARG A 51 8.34 2.75 -25.78
N GLU A 52 7.63 3.43 -26.67
CA GLU A 52 8.15 3.76 -28.00
C GLU A 52 9.37 4.68 -27.94
N PHE A 53 9.33 5.70 -27.07
CA PHE A 53 10.44 6.61 -26.85
C PHE A 53 11.69 5.88 -26.33
N ILE A 54 11.54 5.02 -25.32
CA ILE A 54 12.65 4.23 -24.76
C ILE A 54 13.26 3.31 -25.82
N ASN A 55 12.43 2.62 -26.60
CA ASN A 55 12.87 1.68 -27.63
C ASN A 55 13.53 2.38 -28.82
N HIS A 56 12.91 3.45 -29.35
CA HIS A 56 13.41 4.17 -30.53
C HIS A 56 14.76 4.84 -30.25
N SER A 57 14.93 5.38 -29.04
CA SER A 57 16.15 6.07 -28.61
C SER A 57 17.28 5.10 -28.23
N GLY A 58 17.03 3.79 -28.22
CA GLY A 58 17.99 2.78 -27.75
C GLY A 58 18.31 2.90 -26.26
N LEU A 59 17.43 3.56 -25.49
CA LEU A 59 17.65 3.86 -24.08
C LEU A 59 17.63 2.58 -23.24
N ASP A 60 16.83 1.56 -23.58
CA ASP A 60 16.74 0.32 -22.81
C ASP A 60 18.12 -0.26 -22.46
N HIS A 61 19.00 -0.42 -23.46
CA HIS A 61 20.36 -0.92 -23.24
C HIS A 61 21.25 0.02 -22.41
N VAL A 62 21.06 1.34 -22.56
CA VAL A 62 21.81 2.35 -21.81
C VAL A 62 21.40 2.32 -20.33
N LEU A 63 20.10 2.29 -20.07
CA LEU A 63 19.52 2.25 -18.73
C LEU A 63 19.91 0.96 -18.00
N ARG A 64 19.78 -0.20 -18.63
CA ARG A 64 20.22 -1.49 -18.06
C ARG A 64 21.68 -1.46 -17.64
N ARG A 65 22.55 -0.83 -18.45
CA ARG A 65 23.98 -0.73 -18.15
C ARG A 65 24.27 0.22 -16.98
N ILE A 66 23.57 1.35 -16.89
CA ILE A 66 23.77 2.33 -15.82
C ILE A 66 23.27 1.76 -14.48
N LEU A 67 22.14 1.05 -14.49
CA LEU A 67 21.51 0.47 -13.31
C LEU A 67 22.16 -0.85 -12.85
N HIS A 68 22.98 -1.49 -13.69
CA HIS A 68 23.56 -2.80 -13.38
C HIS A 68 24.52 -2.75 -12.18
N GLY A 69 24.22 -3.53 -11.14
CA GLY A 69 25.06 -3.64 -9.94
C GLY A 69 24.97 -2.42 -9.03
N LEU A 70 23.88 -1.65 -9.15
CA LEU A 70 23.53 -0.59 -8.22
C LEU A 70 23.36 -1.18 -6.81
N ASN A 71 24.05 -0.60 -5.83
CA ASN A 71 23.73 -0.83 -4.43
C ASN A 71 22.86 0.34 -3.95
N VAL A 72 21.58 0.09 -3.68
CA VAL A 72 20.65 1.14 -3.24
C VAL A 72 20.88 1.59 -1.80
N ASP A 73 21.63 0.84 -1.00
CA ASP A 73 22.02 1.22 0.37
C ASP A 73 23.24 2.16 0.40
N ASP A 74 23.83 2.49 -0.76
CA ASP A 74 24.89 3.49 -0.90
C ASP A 74 24.31 4.77 -1.52
N ASP A 75 24.04 5.77 -0.67
CA ASP A 75 23.41 7.03 -1.08
C ASP A 75 24.19 7.77 -2.19
N ASP A 76 25.53 7.76 -2.15
CA ASP A 76 26.34 8.44 -3.15
C ASP A 76 26.24 7.73 -4.50
N GLN A 77 26.28 6.39 -4.49
CA GLN A 77 26.11 5.58 -5.70
C GLN A 77 24.69 5.72 -6.28
N LEU A 78 23.67 5.69 -5.42
CA LEU A 78 22.27 5.83 -5.80
C LEU A 78 22.00 7.16 -6.49
N ASN A 79 22.41 8.27 -5.86
CA ASN A 79 22.21 9.61 -6.43
C ASN A 79 22.96 9.78 -7.75
N ALA A 80 24.23 9.36 -7.83
CA ALA A 80 25.01 9.45 -9.07
C ALA A 80 24.40 8.61 -10.21
N THR A 81 23.85 7.44 -9.89
CA THR A 81 23.20 6.55 -10.86
C THR A 81 21.87 7.14 -11.34
N ALA A 82 21.06 7.66 -10.42
CA ALA A 82 19.81 8.35 -10.73
C ALA A 82 20.03 9.56 -11.64
N ASP A 83 21.02 10.41 -11.34
CA ASP A 83 21.39 11.56 -12.15
C ASP A 83 21.82 11.14 -13.55
N ALA A 84 22.63 10.08 -13.66
CA ALA A 84 23.11 9.57 -14.94
C ALA A 84 21.96 9.02 -15.82
N VAL A 85 20.99 8.33 -15.22
CA VAL A 85 19.80 7.84 -15.92
C VAL A 85 18.91 8.99 -16.37
N GLN A 86 18.58 9.91 -15.47
CA GLN A 86 17.74 11.07 -15.79
C GLN A 86 18.36 11.88 -16.92
N HIS A 87 19.67 12.16 -16.85
CA HIS A 87 20.37 12.87 -17.89
C HIS A 87 20.34 12.12 -19.23
N ALA A 88 20.48 10.79 -19.24
CA ALA A 88 20.38 9.99 -20.46
C ALA A 88 18.99 10.10 -21.11
N ILE A 89 17.93 10.09 -20.30
CA ILE A 89 16.55 10.24 -20.77
C ILE A 89 16.32 11.65 -21.31
N GLU A 90 16.74 12.70 -20.62
CA GLU A 90 16.56 14.09 -21.04
C GLU A 90 17.34 14.45 -22.31
N GLN A 91 18.48 13.81 -22.57
CA GLN A 91 19.29 14.07 -23.77
C GLN A 91 18.89 13.22 -24.99
N ALA A 92 18.02 12.23 -24.82
CA ALA A 92 17.57 11.39 -25.93
C ALA A 92 16.62 12.14 -26.88
N GLU A 93 16.74 11.85 -28.17
CA GLU A 93 15.93 12.50 -29.20
C GLU A 93 14.54 11.82 -29.29
N MET A 94 13.50 12.55 -28.90
CA MET A 94 12.12 12.07 -29.03
C MET A 94 11.73 11.94 -30.51
N PRO A 95 11.03 10.86 -30.94
CA PRO A 95 10.56 10.73 -32.32
C PRO A 95 9.79 11.96 -32.81
N ALA A 96 10.12 12.48 -33.98
CA ALA A 96 9.53 13.71 -34.51
C ALA A 96 7.99 13.62 -34.67
N THR A 97 7.47 12.43 -34.96
CA THR A 97 6.02 12.17 -35.01
C THR A 97 5.35 12.38 -33.65
N MET A 98 5.93 11.83 -32.59
CA MET A 98 5.44 11.97 -31.22
C MET A 98 5.49 13.44 -30.74
N GLN A 99 6.58 14.16 -31.03
CA GLN A 99 6.67 15.59 -30.73
C GLN A 99 5.56 16.40 -31.42
N GLN A 100 5.27 16.07 -32.69
CA GLN A 100 4.21 16.71 -33.46
C GLN A 100 2.82 16.39 -32.89
N GLU A 101 2.57 15.14 -32.48
CA GLU A 101 1.31 14.73 -31.88
C GLU A 101 1.05 15.42 -30.54
N ILE A 102 2.05 15.47 -29.65
CA ILE A 102 1.95 16.20 -28.37
C ILE A 102 1.70 17.70 -28.63
N THR A 103 2.44 18.30 -29.55
CA THR A 103 2.29 19.73 -29.88
C THR A 103 0.91 20.03 -30.50
N ALA A 104 0.40 19.14 -31.36
CA ALA A 104 -0.91 19.27 -31.96
C ALA A 104 -2.03 19.14 -30.92
N ALA A 105 -1.93 18.18 -30.00
CA ALA A 105 -2.88 18.02 -28.90
C ALA A 105 -2.89 19.23 -27.96
N TYR A 106 -1.72 19.81 -27.67
CA TYR A 106 -1.61 21.05 -26.90
C TYR A 106 -2.27 22.25 -27.62
N ALA A 107 -2.08 22.37 -28.93
CA ALA A 107 -2.75 23.39 -29.73
C ALA A 107 -4.28 23.19 -29.76
N GLU A 108 -4.75 21.94 -29.86
CA GLU A 108 -6.17 21.59 -29.82
C GLU A 108 -6.82 21.88 -28.45
N LEU A 109 -6.07 21.70 -27.35
CA LEU A 109 -6.49 22.07 -25.99
C LEU A 109 -6.69 23.60 -25.84
N GLY A 110 -6.18 24.39 -26.78
CA GLY A 110 -6.38 25.84 -26.88
C GLY A 110 -5.18 26.68 -26.44
N GLU A 111 -3.98 26.08 -26.35
CA GLU A 111 -2.74 26.71 -25.87
C GLU A 111 -2.87 27.31 -24.43
N GLY A 112 -1.84 28.04 -24.00
CA GLY A 112 -1.77 28.64 -22.66
C GLY A 112 -1.16 27.72 -21.60
N PRO A 113 -1.18 28.12 -20.32
CA PRO A 113 -0.50 27.38 -19.26
C PRO A 113 -1.17 26.03 -18.97
N VAL A 114 -0.36 24.98 -18.91
CA VAL A 114 -0.76 23.61 -18.54
C VAL A 114 0.04 23.09 -17.35
N ALA A 115 -0.54 22.16 -16.62
CA ALA A 115 0.13 21.28 -15.68
C ALA A 115 0.50 19.97 -16.41
N VAL A 116 1.77 19.57 -16.32
CA VAL A 116 2.28 18.31 -16.87
C VAL A 116 2.67 17.44 -15.69
N ARG A 117 1.97 16.32 -15.52
CA ARG A 117 2.04 15.48 -14.31
C ARG A 117 2.43 14.06 -14.69
N SER A 118 3.18 13.40 -13.81
CA SER A 118 3.42 11.97 -13.92
C SER A 118 2.22 11.16 -13.41
N SER A 119 1.95 10.03 -14.06
CA SER A 119 0.87 9.08 -13.76
C SER A 119 1.40 7.67 -13.99
N ALA A 120 1.83 7.00 -12.93
CA ALA A 120 2.38 5.64 -13.04
C ALA A 120 1.27 4.58 -13.00
N THR A 121 1.54 3.42 -13.60
CA THR A 121 0.61 2.28 -13.60
C THR A 121 0.51 1.60 -12.23
N ALA A 122 1.53 1.75 -11.38
CA ALA A 122 1.62 1.14 -10.06
C ALA A 122 1.30 2.10 -8.89
N GLU A 123 0.89 3.35 -9.19
CA GLU A 123 0.72 4.43 -8.21
C GLU A 123 -0.48 4.25 -7.27
N ASP A 124 -1.53 3.59 -7.75
CA ASP A 124 -2.79 3.36 -7.01
C ASP A 124 -2.90 1.93 -6.45
N LEU A 125 -1.82 1.13 -6.52
CA LEU A 125 -1.80 -0.19 -5.89
C LEU A 125 -1.80 -0.02 -4.37
N ALA A 126 -2.68 -0.75 -3.68
CA ALA A 126 -2.88 -0.65 -2.22
C ALA A 126 -1.59 -0.87 -1.39
N GLU A 127 -0.61 -1.58 -1.96
CA GLU A 127 0.67 -1.91 -1.32
C GLU A 127 1.72 -0.79 -1.42
N ALA A 128 1.50 0.25 -2.24
CA ALA A 128 2.50 1.29 -2.48
C ALA A 128 1.87 2.69 -2.61
N SER A 129 1.62 3.34 -1.46
CA SER A 129 1.27 4.77 -1.43
C SER A 129 2.51 5.61 -1.82
N PHE A 130 2.72 5.81 -3.13
CA PHE A 130 3.79 6.67 -3.67
C PHE A 130 3.46 8.17 -3.57
N ALA A 131 2.81 8.60 -2.48
CA ALA A 131 2.39 9.98 -2.31
C ALA A 131 3.60 10.94 -2.36
N GLY A 132 3.53 11.95 -3.25
CA GLY A 132 4.55 12.99 -3.38
C GLY A 132 5.88 12.57 -4.02
N GLN A 133 5.98 11.35 -4.56
CA GLN A 133 7.22 10.84 -5.18
C GLN A 133 7.42 11.21 -6.65
N GLN A 134 6.50 11.95 -7.25
CA GLN A 134 6.36 12.06 -8.70
C GLN A 134 6.43 13.51 -9.18
N ALA A 135 7.14 13.76 -10.28
CA ALA A 135 7.36 15.11 -10.79
C ALA A 135 6.08 15.73 -11.36
N THR A 136 5.79 16.94 -10.92
CA THR A 136 4.72 17.80 -11.44
C THR A 136 5.32 19.12 -11.89
N PHE A 137 5.04 19.51 -13.13
CA PHE A 137 5.49 20.78 -13.70
C PHE A 137 4.28 21.65 -13.98
N LEU A 138 4.18 22.79 -13.30
CA LEU A 138 3.05 23.71 -13.41
C LEU A 138 3.38 24.91 -14.30
N ASN A 139 2.32 25.50 -14.88
CA ASN A 139 2.42 26.71 -15.70
C ASN A 139 3.36 26.58 -16.92
N ILE A 140 3.44 25.38 -17.50
CA ILE A 140 4.18 25.13 -18.75
C ILE A 140 3.40 25.73 -19.92
N GLU A 141 4.07 26.48 -20.79
CA GLU A 141 3.45 27.15 -21.93
C GLU A 141 4.31 26.99 -23.19
N GLY A 142 3.67 26.70 -24.32
CA GLY A 142 4.32 26.47 -25.61
C GLY A 142 4.58 24.99 -25.89
N GLY A 143 4.28 24.53 -27.10
CA GLY A 143 4.34 23.11 -27.47
C GLY A 143 5.71 22.46 -27.25
N VAL A 144 6.80 23.18 -27.52
CA VAL A 144 8.18 22.70 -27.28
C VAL A 144 8.40 22.46 -25.77
N ASN A 145 7.98 23.39 -24.92
CA ASN A 145 8.15 23.27 -23.48
C ASN A 145 7.26 22.16 -22.90
N VAL A 146 6.09 21.90 -23.49
CA VAL A 146 5.23 20.77 -23.11
C VAL A 146 5.91 19.44 -23.45
N VAL A 147 6.50 19.31 -24.63
CA VAL A 147 7.28 18.12 -25.04
C VAL A 147 8.45 17.89 -24.08
N GLU A 148 9.21 18.93 -23.75
CA GLU A 148 10.31 18.85 -22.79
C GLU A 148 9.81 18.45 -21.38
N ALA A 149 8.71 19.02 -20.91
CA ALA A 149 8.12 18.68 -19.62
C ALA A 149 7.62 17.21 -19.57
N VAL A 150 7.06 16.69 -20.66
CA VAL A 150 6.68 15.27 -20.78
C VAL A 150 7.90 14.36 -20.63
N GLN A 151 9.00 14.70 -21.31
CA GLN A 151 10.24 13.94 -21.23
C GLN A 151 10.88 14.00 -19.84
N ARG A 152 10.78 15.14 -19.16
CA ARG A 152 11.20 15.29 -17.76
C ARG A 152 10.31 14.48 -16.80
N CYS A 153 9.01 14.37 -17.05
CA CYS A 153 8.16 13.44 -16.29
C CYS A 153 8.64 12.00 -16.45
N TRP A 154 8.98 11.55 -17.67
CA TRP A 154 9.56 10.22 -17.86
C TRP A 154 10.90 10.02 -17.15
N ALA A 155 11.76 11.04 -17.14
CA ALA A 155 13.01 11.00 -16.38
C ALA A 155 12.76 10.84 -14.87
N SER A 156 11.71 11.47 -14.34
CA SER A 156 11.38 11.39 -12.91
C SER A 156 11.08 9.97 -12.39
N LEU A 157 10.75 9.03 -13.29
CA LEU A 157 10.64 7.62 -12.92
C LEU A 157 11.96 7.09 -12.33
N PHE A 158 13.10 7.71 -12.62
CA PHE A 158 14.42 7.28 -12.17
C PHE A 158 15.08 8.26 -11.19
N GLU A 159 14.29 9.06 -10.47
CA GLU A 159 14.78 9.75 -9.28
C GLU A 159 15.32 8.72 -8.26
N ALA A 160 16.34 9.12 -7.49
CA ALA A 160 17.02 8.26 -6.51
C ALA A 160 16.03 7.52 -5.60
N ARG A 161 15.03 8.23 -5.08
CA ARG A 161 13.95 7.68 -4.25
C ARG A 161 13.11 6.60 -4.97
N ALA A 162 12.77 6.83 -6.24
CA ALA A 162 11.93 5.92 -7.00
C ALA A 162 12.70 4.63 -7.34
N ILE A 163 14.01 4.75 -7.59
CA ILE A 163 14.91 3.61 -7.77
C ILE A 163 15.04 2.81 -6.47
N PHE A 164 15.32 3.48 -5.36
CA PHE A 164 15.44 2.84 -4.03
C PHE A 164 14.19 2.05 -3.67
N TYR A 165 13.01 2.67 -3.80
CA TYR A 165 11.75 2.01 -3.44
C TYR A 165 11.49 0.79 -4.32
N ARG A 166 11.71 0.88 -5.64
CA ARG A 166 11.53 -0.28 -6.53
C ARG A 166 12.46 -1.42 -6.18
N GLU A 167 13.70 -1.13 -5.83
CA GLU A 167 14.65 -2.18 -5.40
C GLU A 167 14.19 -2.84 -4.11
N GLN A 168 13.71 -2.06 -3.13
CA GLN A 168 13.15 -2.60 -1.88
C GLN A 168 11.90 -3.46 -2.10
N ALA A 169 11.04 -3.08 -3.06
CA ALA A 169 9.88 -3.85 -3.46
C ALA A 169 10.21 -5.07 -4.35
N GLY A 170 11.47 -5.22 -4.76
CA GLY A 170 11.91 -6.28 -5.68
C GLY A 170 11.39 -6.12 -7.11
N TRP A 171 11.02 -4.90 -7.52
CA TRP A 171 10.51 -4.61 -8.86
C TRP A 171 11.65 -4.21 -9.80
N GLY A 172 11.66 -4.80 -11.01
CA GLY A 172 12.62 -4.40 -12.04
C GLY A 172 12.41 -2.94 -12.43
N HIS A 173 13.50 -2.17 -12.45
CA HIS A 173 13.45 -0.73 -12.72
C HIS A 173 12.90 -0.35 -14.11
N LEU A 174 12.86 -1.29 -15.04
CA LEU A 174 12.36 -1.10 -16.41
C LEU A 174 11.00 -1.75 -16.64
N ASP A 175 10.41 -2.37 -15.62
CA ASP A 175 9.12 -3.04 -15.70
C ASP A 175 7.95 -2.08 -15.41
N VAL A 176 8.25 -0.81 -15.08
CA VAL A 176 7.27 0.23 -14.77
C VAL A 176 7.17 1.23 -15.92
N ASP A 177 5.95 1.48 -16.38
CA ASP A 177 5.66 2.51 -17.37
C ASP A 177 5.06 3.76 -16.73
N LEU A 178 5.24 4.88 -17.43
CA LEU A 178 4.71 6.17 -17.01
C LEU A 178 3.90 6.83 -18.12
N ALA A 179 2.65 7.14 -17.80
CA ALA A 179 1.83 8.06 -18.59
C ALA A 179 1.98 9.48 -18.06
N VAL A 180 1.66 10.47 -18.90
CA VAL A 180 1.83 11.89 -18.56
C VAL A 180 0.56 12.66 -18.90
N PRO A 181 -0.35 12.89 -17.91
CA PRO A 181 -1.43 13.85 -18.05
C PRO A 181 -0.93 15.27 -18.27
N VAL A 182 -1.45 15.91 -19.32
CA VAL A 182 -1.29 17.32 -19.65
C VAL A 182 -2.66 18.00 -19.49
N GLN A 183 -2.79 18.79 -18.44
CA GLN A 183 -4.06 19.38 -18.01
C GLN A 183 -4.01 20.90 -18.07
N ARG A 184 -5.09 21.56 -18.49
CA ARG A 184 -5.19 23.02 -18.45
C ARG A 184 -5.00 23.54 -17.03
N MET A 185 -4.12 24.53 -16.86
CA MET A 185 -3.80 25.06 -15.54
C MET A 185 -4.94 25.93 -15.00
N VAL A 186 -5.37 25.65 -13.77
CA VAL A 186 -6.33 26.48 -13.02
C VAL A 186 -5.54 27.47 -12.17
N GLN A 187 -5.66 28.76 -12.48
CA GLN A 187 -5.04 29.84 -11.70
C GLN A 187 -5.85 30.10 -10.43
N SER A 188 -5.72 29.18 -9.47
CA SER A 188 -6.57 29.12 -8.30
C SER A 188 -6.38 30.33 -7.38
N GLU A 189 -7.50 30.94 -6.97
CA GLU A 189 -7.52 31.97 -5.92
C GLU A 189 -7.34 31.32 -4.54
N SER A 190 -8.03 30.20 -4.34
CA SER A 190 -7.90 29.28 -3.22
C SER A 190 -7.84 27.85 -3.75
N SER A 191 -7.11 26.98 -3.07
CA SER A 191 -7.00 25.56 -3.43
C SER A 191 -6.76 24.72 -2.19
N GLY A 192 -6.87 23.41 -2.32
CA GLY A 192 -6.53 22.50 -1.25
C GLY A 192 -6.99 21.08 -1.51
N VAL A 193 -7.23 20.37 -0.42
CA VAL A 193 -7.59 18.95 -0.41
C VAL A 193 -8.89 18.73 0.34
N MET A 194 -9.61 17.67 -0.01
CA MET A 194 -10.84 17.25 0.63
C MET A 194 -10.83 15.74 0.80
N PHE A 195 -11.11 15.28 2.01
CA PHE A 195 -11.31 13.88 2.34
C PHE A 195 -12.79 13.65 2.55
N THR A 196 -13.36 12.69 1.84
CA THR A 196 -14.75 12.29 2.05
C THR A 196 -14.91 11.39 3.25
N VAL A 197 -13.94 11.29 4.15
CA VAL A 197 -14.06 10.67 5.48
C VAL A 197 -13.09 11.43 6.36
N ASP A 198 -13.32 11.46 7.67
CA ASP A 198 -12.26 11.92 8.56
C ASP A 198 -11.08 10.92 8.52
N PRO A 199 -9.89 11.32 7.99
CA PRO A 199 -8.76 10.40 7.86
C PRO A 199 -8.12 10.05 9.21
N ILE A 200 -8.46 10.75 10.29
CA ILE A 200 -7.95 10.53 11.65
C ILE A 200 -8.89 9.63 12.45
N THR A 201 -10.18 9.90 12.42
CA THR A 201 -11.17 9.16 13.25
C THR A 201 -11.91 8.07 12.48
N ASN A 202 -11.78 8.05 11.16
CA ASN A 202 -12.58 7.22 10.26
C ASN A 202 -14.10 7.42 10.42
N ASP A 203 -14.53 8.63 10.79
CA ASP A 203 -15.95 8.97 10.82
C ASP A 203 -16.46 9.19 9.39
N HIS A 204 -17.10 8.16 8.83
CA HIS A 204 -17.72 8.19 7.50
C HIS A 204 -18.85 9.23 7.37
N ASN A 205 -19.31 9.84 8.47
CA ASN A 205 -20.29 10.92 8.43
C ASN A 205 -19.64 12.30 8.29
N ARG A 206 -18.31 12.40 8.26
CA ARG A 206 -17.59 13.68 8.13
C ARG A 206 -16.92 13.84 6.78
N VAL A 207 -16.86 15.08 6.31
CA VAL A 207 -15.94 15.54 5.28
C VAL A 207 -14.95 16.49 5.93
N VAL A 208 -13.67 16.29 5.62
CA VAL A 208 -12.58 17.18 6.02
C VAL A 208 -12.12 17.97 4.80
N ILE A 209 -12.07 19.29 4.90
CA ILE A 209 -11.59 20.18 3.84
C ILE A 209 -10.44 21.01 4.40
N GLU A 210 -9.31 20.99 3.69
CA GLU A 210 -8.20 21.91 3.91
C GLU A 210 -8.10 22.92 2.78
N ALA A 211 -7.89 24.20 3.10
CA ALA A 211 -7.83 25.28 2.10
C ALA A 211 -6.72 26.31 2.38
N ALA A 212 -5.97 26.68 1.33
CA ALA A 212 -5.03 27.79 1.35
C ALA A 212 -5.25 28.75 0.16
N PHE A 213 -4.74 29.97 0.25
CA PHE A 213 -4.74 30.90 -0.88
C PHE A 213 -3.65 30.54 -1.90
N GLY A 214 -3.96 30.72 -3.18
CA GLY A 214 -3.04 30.47 -4.30
C GLY A 214 -3.14 29.03 -4.85
N LEU A 215 -2.06 28.60 -5.50
CA LEU A 215 -1.96 27.29 -6.16
C LEU A 215 -1.81 26.12 -5.17
N GLY A 216 -2.41 24.97 -5.51
CA GLY A 216 -2.52 23.80 -4.63
C GLY A 216 -1.19 23.12 -4.28
N GLU A 217 -0.14 23.37 -5.07
CA GLU A 217 1.24 22.93 -4.81
C GLU A 217 1.67 23.30 -3.37
N ALA A 218 1.27 24.46 -2.88
CA ALA A 218 1.62 24.91 -1.54
C ALA A 218 0.97 24.08 -0.42
N VAL A 219 -0.27 23.60 -0.62
CA VAL A 219 -1.00 22.78 0.36
C VAL A 219 -0.47 21.35 0.34
N VAL A 220 -0.42 20.74 -0.85
CA VAL A 220 0.03 19.36 -1.04
C VAL A 220 1.48 19.19 -0.60
N GLY A 221 2.34 20.16 -0.91
CA GLY A 221 3.74 20.20 -0.46
C GLY A 221 3.94 20.59 1.00
N GLY A 222 2.87 20.91 1.76
CA GLY A 222 2.97 21.36 3.15
C GLY A 222 3.74 22.67 3.33
N LEU A 223 3.83 23.49 2.28
CA LEU A 223 4.59 24.74 2.27
C LEU A 223 3.89 25.89 3.00
N VAL A 224 2.60 25.70 3.31
CA VAL A 224 1.74 26.60 4.09
C VAL A 224 0.89 25.80 5.07
N SER A 225 0.37 26.47 6.10
CA SER A 225 -0.64 25.90 7.00
C SER A 225 -2.04 26.25 6.47
N PRO A 226 -2.82 25.28 5.96
CA PRO A 226 -4.15 25.54 5.41
C PRO A 226 -5.19 25.72 6.53
N ASP A 227 -6.28 26.43 6.23
CA ASP A 227 -7.49 26.40 7.07
C ASP A 227 -8.06 24.99 7.09
N HIS A 228 -8.66 24.58 8.21
CA HIS A 228 -9.30 23.27 8.40
C HIS A 228 -10.79 23.43 8.66
N TYR A 229 -11.60 22.65 7.94
CA TYR A 229 -13.04 22.63 8.06
C TYR A 229 -13.55 21.19 8.19
N GLU A 230 -14.45 20.94 9.15
CA GLU A 230 -15.16 19.67 9.28
C GLU A 230 -16.64 19.87 9.01
N VAL A 231 -17.21 19.01 8.17
CA VAL A 231 -18.61 19.12 7.72
C VAL A 231 -19.33 17.79 7.95
N ASP A 232 -20.50 17.85 8.57
CA ASP A 232 -21.42 16.72 8.67
C ASP A 232 -22.02 16.43 7.28
N LYS A 233 -21.74 15.25 6.74
CA LYS A 233 -22.23 14.82 5.41
C LYS A 233 -23.73 14.72 5.32
N SER A 234 -24.42 14.35 6.41
CA SER A 234 -25.84 14.03 6.38
C SER A 234 -26.68 15.31 6.20
N VAL A 235 -26.26 16.39 6.87
CA VAL A 235 -26.97 17.67 6.87
C VAL A 235 -26.22 18.79 6.17
N ASN A 236 -25.02 18.53 5.65
CA ASN A 236 -24.10 19.53 5.06
C ASN A 236 -23.85 20.72 6.01
N GLN A 237 -23.68 20.44 7.31
CA GLN A 237 -23.46 21.46 8.33
C GLN A 237 -21.99 21.52 8.72
N ILE A 238 -21.41 22.71 8.72
CA ILE A 238 -20.04 22.93 9.21
C ILE A 238 -20.03 22.75 10.72
N LEU A 239 -19.26 21.78 11.20
CA LEU A 239 -19.11 21.40 12.60
C LEU A 239 -17.98 22.18 13.26
N GLU A 240 -16.84 22.29 12.58
CA GLU A 240 -15.62 22.90 13.10
C GLU A 240 -14.94 23.77 12.04
N ARG A 241 -14.26 24.84 12.50
CA ARG A 241 -13.41 25.70 11.68
C ARG A 241 -12.15 26.07 12.45
N GLN A 242 -11.00 25.90 11.83
CA GLN A 242 -9.73 26.40 12.31
C GLN A 242 -9.12 27.24 11.19
N ILE A 243 -8.91 28.53 11.44
CA ILE A 243 -8.39 29.48 10.45
C ILE A 243 -6.95 29.81 10.81
N PHE A 244 -6.04 29.58 9.86
CA PHE A 244 -4.62 29.82 10.06
C PHE A 244 -4.18 31.06 9.29
N THR A 245 -3.34 31.90 9.90
CA THR A 245 -2.78 33.05 9.18
C THR A 245 -1.77 32.58 8.15
N GLN A 246 -1.98 32.96 6.89
CA GLN A 246 -1.09 32.65 5.78
C GLN A 246 -0.28 33.91 5.40
N ASP A 247 1.04 33.84 5.50
CA ASP A 247 1.97 34.96 5.25
C ASP A 247 2.28 35.18 3.76
N ARG A 248 2.14 34.14 2.94
CA ARG A 248 2.43 34.17 1.50
C ARG A 248 1.59 33.16 0.73
N ARG A 249 1.36 33.40 -0.55
CA ARG A 249 0.69 32.46 -1.46
C ARG A 249 1.53 32.21 -2.70
N LEU A 250 1.41 31.01 -3.26
CA LEU A 250 2.08 30.66 -4.51
C LEU A 250 1.19 31.05 -5.69
N VAL A 251 1.73 31.83 -6.63
CA VAL A 251 1.03 32.31 -7.83
C VAL A 251 1.89 32.14 -9.07
N ARG A 252 1.27 32.11 -10.25
CA ARG A 252 2.03 32.18 -11.51
C ARG A 252 2.84 33.47 -11.57
N SER A 253 4.10 33.34 -12.00
CA SER A 253 5.02 34.45 -12.21
C SER A 253 4.46 35.49 -13.18
N PRO A 254 4.17 36.73 -12.74
CA PRO A 254 3.55 37.76 -13.59
C PRO A 254 4.46 38.28 -14.71
N ASP A 255 5.79 38.19 -14.50
CA ASP A 255 6.83 38.65 -15.42
C ASP A 255 7.55 37.50 -16.14
N GLY A 256 7.13 36.26 -15.93
CA GLY A 256 7.73 35.07 -16.52
C GLY A 256 9.06 34.67 -15.88
N ARG A 257 9.42 35.23 -14.72
CA ARG A 257 10.59 34.80 -13.95
C ARG A 257 10.43 33.34 -13.51
N LEU A 258 11.47 32.55 -13.71
CA LEU A 258 11.57 31.18 -13.19
C LEU A 258 12.17 31.20 -11.78
N ASP A 259 11.49 30.55 -10.86
CA ASP A 259 11.96 30.19 -9.53
C ASP A 259 12.72 28.85 -9.60
N PRO A 260 13.88 28.71 -8.92
CA PRO A 260 14.65 27.46 -8.94
C PRO A 260 13.90 26.25 -8.38
N GLU A 261 13.00 26.45 -7.40
CA GLU A 261 12.26 25.39 -6.73
C GLU A 261 10.86 25.22 -7.33
N HIS A 262 10.18 26.32 -7.66
CA HIS A 262 8.78 26.31 -8.10
C HIS A 262 8.56 26.62 -9.59
N GLY A 263 9.63 26.65 -10.39
CA GLY A 263 9.55 26.84 -11.84
C GLY A 263 8.86 28.16 -12.22
N ALA A 264 7.76 28.11 -12.98
CA ALA A 264 7.04 29.32 -13.41
C ALA A 264 6.14 29.93 -12.31
N ASN A 265 6.25 29.47 -11.06
CA ASN A 265 5.52 29.97 -9.91
C ASN A 265 6.42 30.79 -9.00
N VAL A 266 5.86 31.79 -8.31
CA VAL A 266 6.57 32.64 -7.35
C VAL A 266 5.74 32.87 -6.10
N TRP A 267 6.42 33.01 -4.97
CA TRP A 267 5.79 33.43 -3.73
C TRP A 267 5.39 34.90 -3.79
N GLN A 268 4.16 35.18 -3.37
CA GLN A 268 3.62 36.51 -3.17
C GLN A 268 3.21 36.68 -1.70
N ASP A 269 3.81 37.64 -1.02
CA ASP A 269 3.48 37.96 0.37
C ASP A 269 2.04 38.46 0.49
N LEU A 270 1.36 38.03 1.55
CA LEU A 270 0.05 38.49 1.95
C LEU A 270 0.17 39.48 3.10
N SER A 271 -0.71 40.48 3.14
CA SER A 271 -0.83 41.32 4.32
C SER A 271 -1.39 40.49 5.48
N GLU A 272 -1.06 40.84 6.73
CA GLU A 272 -1.58 40.13 7.91
C GLU A 272 -3.13 40.08 7.93
N SER A 273 -3.78 41.13 7.42
CA SER A 273 -5.24 41.18 7.30
C SER A 273 -5.78 40.22 6.25
N ASP A 274 -5.14 40.12 5.07
CA ASP A 274 -5.60 39.23 3.99
C ASP A 274 -5.30 37.77 4.35
N GLY A 275 -4.11 37.50 4.90
CA GLY A 275 -3.64 36.17 5.28
C GLY A 275 -4.46 35.51 6.39
N SER A 276 -5.07 36.32 7.26
CA SER A 276 -5.90 35.85 8.38
C SER A 276 -7.38 35.67 8.02
N MET A 277 -7.77 35.93 6.76
CA MET A 277 -9.12 35.64 6.28
C MET A 277 -9.33 34.13 6.09
N ALA A 278 -10.59 33.69 6.24
CA ALA A 278 -11.01 32.35 5.84
C ALA A 278 -10.86 32.19 4.31
N LYS A 279 -10.25 31.08 3.88
CA LYS A 279 -9.92 30.84 2.47
C LYS A 279 -11.12 30.40 1.64
N LEU A 280 -12.16 29.93 2.32
CA LEU A 280 -13.46 29.60 1.75
C LEU A 280 -14.58 30.25 2.56
N SER A 281 -15.65 30.63 1.87
CA SER A 281 -16.93 30.99 2.48
C SER A 281 -17.77 29.76 2.82
N ASP A 282 -18.75 29.92 3.69
CA ASP A 282 -19.68 28.85 4.09
C ASP A 282 -20.39 28.21 2.90
N GLU A 283 -20.80 29.00 1.91
CA GLU A 283 -21.46 28.52 0.69
C GLU A 283 -20.50 27.64 -0.13
N GLN A 284 -19.26 28.10 -0.31
CA GLN A 284 -18.22 27.34 -1.00
C GLN A 284 -17.88 26.02 -0.30
N ILE A 285 -17.82 26.00 1.04
CA ILE A 285 -17.57 24.78 1.81
C ILE A 285 -18.68 23.74 1.59
N VAL A 286 -19.95 24.18 1.59
CA VAL A 286 -21.12 23.32 1.36
C VAL A 286 -21.17 22.81 -0.10
N ASP A 287 -20.87 23.67 -1.06
CA ASP A 287 -20.81 23.31 -2.48
C ASP A 287 -19.73 22.26 -2.73
N LEU A 288 -18.52 22.47 -2.20
CA LEU A 288 -17.41 21.52 -2.31
C LEU A 288 -17.76 20.18 -1.65
N THR A 289 -18.36 20.21 -0.45
CA THR A 289 -18.85 19.01 0.25
C THR A 289 -19.85 18.23 -0.62
N THR A 290 -20.74 18.94 -1.31
CA THR A 290 -21.75 18.33 -2.19
C THR A 290 -21.09 17.66 -3.40
N ILE A 291 -20.05 18.27 -3.96
CA ILE A 291 -19.25 17.66 -5.03
C ILE A 291 -18.52 16.41 -4.50
N GLY A 292 -17.89 16.49 -3.33
CA GLY A 292 -17.20 15.35 -2.70
C GLY A 292 -18.11 14.14 -2.49
N LYS A 293 -19.33 14.36 -2.00
CA LYS A 293 -20.35 13.29 -1.84
C LYS A 293 -20.72 12.63 -3.17
N ARG A 294 -20.79 13.41 -4.26
CA ARG A 294 -21.07 12.89 -5.61
C ARG A 294 -19.91 12.02 -6.10
N ILE A 295 -18.67 12.46 -5.88
CA ILE A 295 -17.46 11.70 -6.24
C ILE A 295 -17.36 10.40 -5.43
N GLU A 296 -17.51 10.45 -4.10
CA GLU A 296 -17.54 9.27 -3.23
C GLU A 296 -18.62 8.26 -3.67
N SER A 297 -19.83 8.75 -3.97
CA SER A 297 -20.90 7.88 -4.46
C SER A 297 -20.60 7.26 -5.83
N HIS A 298 -19.85 7.95 -6.69
CA HIS A 298 -19.46 7.47 -8.01
C HIS A 298 -18.46 6.31 -7.89
N TYR A 299 -17.42 6.49 -7.09
CA TYR A 299 -16.39 5.49 -6.84
C TYR A 299 -16.79 4.39 -5.85
N ARG A 300 -17.83 4.63 -5.05
CA ARG A 300 -18.33 3.73 -3.97
C ARG A 300 -17.29 3.43 -2.89
N SER A 301 -16.33 4.34 -2.72
CA SER A 301 -15.30 4.27 -1.70
C SER A 301 -14.92 5.69 -1.26
N PRO A 302 -14.42 5.89 -0.02
CA PRO A 302 -13.93 7.19 0.42
C PRO A 302 -12.80 7.73 -0.46
N GLN A 303 -12.79 9.04 -0.71
CA GLN A 303 -11.91 9.69 -1.67
C GLN A 303 -11.10 10.82 -1.02
N ASP A 304 -9.82 10.90 -1.42
CA ASP A 304 -8.90 12.03 -1.25
C ASP A 304 -8.89 12.84 -2.55
N ILE A 305 -9.30 14.09 -2.48
CA ILE A 305 -9.62 14.93 -3.64
C ILE A 305 -8.84 16.24 -3.58
N GLU A 306 -8.06 16.52 -4.62
CA GLU A 306 -7.41 17.83 -4.82
C GLU A 306 -8.33 18.76 -5.62
N TRP A 307 -8.43 20.03 -5.20
CA TRP A 307 -9.33 20.99 -5.82
C TRP A 307 -8.71 22.40 -5.89
N GLY A 308 -9.20 23.18 -6.85
CA GLY A 308 -8.89 24.60 -7.01
C GLY A 308 -10.15 25.42 -7.27
N TRP A 309 -10.27 26.57 -6.63
CA TRP A 309 -11.33 27.55 -6.87
C TRP A 309 -10.82 28.67 -7.77
N ALA A 310 -11.47 28.83 -8.93
CA ALA A 310 -11.20 29.90 -9.88
C ALA A 310 -12.44 30.18 -10.72
N ASP A 311 -12.56 31.39 -11.29
CA ASP A 311 -13.66 31.75 -12.20
C ASP A 311 -15.07 31.45 -11.63
N ASN A 312 -15.24 31.66 -10.31
CA ASN A 312 -16.46 31.37 -9.56
C ASN A 312 -16.94 29.89 -9.60
N GLN A 313 -16.03 28.93 -9.77
CA GLN A 313 -16.35 27.51 -9.69
C GLN A 313 -15.20 26.68 -9.11
N PHE A 314 -15.54 25.48 -8.65
CA PHE A 314 -14.55 24.47 -8.26
C PHE A 314 -14.10 23.67 -9.46
N TYR A 315 -12.80 23.44 -9.53
CA TYR A 315 -12.16 22.51 -10.45
C TYR A 315 -11.50 21.39 -9.66
N LEU A 316 -11.75 20.14 -10.06
CA LEU A 316 -11.17 18.96 -9.42
C LEU A 316 -9.91 18.57 -10.18
N LEU A 317 -8.81 18.55 -9.45
CA LEU A 317 -7.47 18.40 -10.01
C LEU A 317 -6.96 16.97 -9.90
N GLN A 318 -7.45 16.20 -8.93
CA GLN A 318 -7.14 14.79 -8.74
C GLN A 318 -8.17 14.15 -7.79
N THR A 319 -8.37 12.83 -7.90
CA THR A 319 -9.05 12.01 -6.89
C THR A 319 -8.35 10.67 -6.77
N ARG A 320 -8.35 10.07 -5.58
CA ARG A 320 -7.89 8.70 -5.33
C ARG A 320 -8.60 8.10 -4.12
N PRO A 321 -8.71 6.76 -4.02
CA PRO A 321 -9.26 6.13 -2.83
C PRO A 321 -8.38 6.39 -1.59
N ILE A 322 -9.02 6.53 -0.43
CA ILE A 322 -8.30 6.63 0.85
C ILE A 322 -7.93 5.21 1.30
N THR A 323 -6.64 4.90 1.30
CA THR A 323 -6.10 3.58 1.68
C THR A 323 -5.71 3.50 3.15
N THR A 324 -5.35 4.64 3.76
CA THR A 324 -4.96 4.74 5.17
C THR A 324 -6.11 5.30 5.98
N VAL A 325 -6.95 4.40 6.46
CA VAL A 325 -8.06 4.72 7.33
C VAL A 325 -7.72 4.22 8.73
N ALA A 326 -7.49 5.13 9.68
CA ALA A 326 -7.29 4.75 11.08
C ALA A 326 -8.49 3.91 11.56
N PRO A 327 -8.30 2.88 12.41
CA PRO A 327 -9.42 2.16 12.99
C PRO A 327 -10.35 3.16 13.70
N PRO A 328 -11.68 3.03 13.57
CA PRO A 328 -12.60 3.96 14.19
C PRO A 328 -12.36 4.00 15.70
N ALA A 329 -12.00 5.19 16.20
CA ALA A 329 -11.83 5.36 17.63
C ALA A 329 -13.13 4.96 18.33
N ARG A 330 -13.07 4.02 19.27
CA ARG A 330 -14.22 3.71 20.12
C ARG A 330 -14.60 4.99 20.85
N THR A 331 -15.66 5.66 20.40
CA THR A 331 -16.36 6.71 21.15
C THR A 331 -17.15 6.05 22.25
N ASN A 332 -16.47 5.45 23.23
CA ASN A 332 -17.05 5.01 24.50
C ASN A 332 -15.92 4.87 25.51
N GLY A 333 -15.70 5.93 26.27
CA GLY A 333 -14.75 6.00 27.38
C GLY A 333 -14.80 7.40 27.99
N ASP A 334 -15.59 7.56 29.05
CA ASP A 334 -15.78 8.78 29.87
C ASP A 334 -14.51 9.22 30.65
N ASN A 335 -13.31 8.96 30.15
CA ASN A 335 -12.06 9.32 30.82
C ASN A 335 -11.31 10.41 30.03
N PRO A 336 -11.68 11.70 30.20
CA PRO A 336 -11.02 12.80 29.50
C PRO A 336 -9.53 12.84 29.84
N ALA A 337 -8.70 13.20 28.86
CA ALA A 337 -7.26 13.34 29.06
C ALA A 337 -6.97 14.30 30.24
N PRO A 338 -6.04 13.96 31.14
CA PRO A 338 -5.64 14.85 32.21
C PRO A 338 -5.06 16.12 31.59
N THR A 339 -5.50 17.29 32.07
CA THR A 339 -4.91 18.56 31.63
C THR A 339 -3.59 18.77 32.37
N PRO A 340 -2.45 18.89 31.67
CA PRO A 340 -1.19 19.22 32.31
C PRO A 340 -1.28 20.51 33.12
N ALA A 341 -0.58 20.57 34.25
CA ALA A 341 -0.61 21.73 35.15
C ALA A 341 -0.02 22.99 34.51
N ASP A 342 0.98 22.81 33.65
CA ASP A 342 1.61 23.88 32.89
C ASP A 342 0.94 24.04 31.51
N PRO A 343 0.74 25.28 31.03
CA PRO A 343 0.17 25.52 29.71
C PRO A 343 1.08 24.99 28.59
N PRO A 344 0.53 24.63 27.42
CA PRO A 344 1.33 24.24 26.27
C PRO A 344 2.28 25.38 25.87
N ILE A 345 3.49 25.02 25.43
CA ILE A 345 4.49 25.98 24.94
C ILE A 345 4.28 26.33 23.48
N LEU A 346 3.65 25.44 22.72
CA LEU A 346 3.25 25.62 21.33
C LEU A 346 1.98 24.78 21.07
N ASP A 347 1.22 25.19 20.08
CA ASP A 347 0.07 24.48 19.54
C ASP A 347 0.21 24.38 18.00
N GLY A 348 -0.43 23.37 17.44
CA GLY A 348 -0.52 23.12 16.01
C GLY A 348 -1.73 22.25 15.69
N SER A 349 -1.79 21.75 14.46
CA SER A 349 -2.83 20.84 14.02
C SER A 349 -2.51 19.40 14.47
N PRO A 350 -3.49 18.67 15.04
CA PRO A 350 -3.32 17.25 15.36
C PRO A 350 -3.22 16.44 14.07
N ALA A 351 -2.07 15.80 13.84
CA ALA A 351 -1.80 15.07 12.62
C ALA A 351 -1.86 13.55 12.82
N SER A 352 -1.11 13.02 13.79
CA SER A 352 -1.11 11.60 14.13
C SER A 352 -1.36 11.45 15.63
N PRO A 353 -2.40 10.70 16.04
CA PRO A 353 -2.75 10.56 17.45
C PRO A 353 -1.63 9.86 18.23
N GLY A 354 -1.53 10.18 19.51
CA GLY A 354 -0.50 9.62 20.39
C GLY A 354 0.07 10.64 21.35
N VAL A 355 0.64 10.16 22.46
CA VAL A 355 1.40 11.00 23.38
C VAL A 355 2.78 10.42 23.59
N ALA A 356 3.82 11.20 23.32
CA ALA A 356 5.20 10.80 23.59
C ALA A 356 6.04 11.98 24.08
N SER A 357 7.11 11.66 24.80
CA SER A 357 8.09 12.64 25.27
C SER A 357 9.49 12.29 24.80
N GLY A 358 10.31 13.32 24.61
CA GLY A 358 11.69 13.14 24.19
C GLY A 358 12.44 14.46 24.05
N ARG A 359 13.72 14.36 23.69
CA ARG A 359 14.58 15.52 23.48
C ARG A 359 14.41 16.06 22.07
N ILE A 360 14.29 17.37 21.94
CA ILE A 360 14.18 18.04 20.65
C ILE A 360 15.47 17.87 19.86
N ARG A 361 15.29 17.45 18.60
CA ARG A 361 16.30 17.48 17.54
C ARG A 361 15.75 18.26 16.37
N VAL A 362 16.31 19.44 16.13
CA VAL A 362 15.92 20.27 15.01
C VAL A 362 16.69 19.80 13.77
N ILE A 363 15.98 19.35 12.76
CA ILE A 363 16.53 18.85 11.49
C ILE A 363 16.22 19.88 10.41
N LEU A 364 17.26 20.49 9.85
CA LEU A 364 17.11 21.50 8.80
C LEU A 364 17.11 20.88 7.40
N ASN A 365 17.72 19.71 7.24
CA ASN A 365 17.81 19.02 5.96
C ASN A 365 18.01 17.50 6.14
N ALA A 366 17.75 16.74 5.08
CA ALA A 366 17.78 15.27 5.09
C ALA A 366 19.13 14.67 5.51
N ARG A 367 20.26 15.38 5.37
CA ARG A 367 21.60 14.87 5.72
C ARG A 367 21.82 14.78 7.23
N GLU A 368 21.02 15.53 8.00
CA GLU A 368 21.10 15.58 9.46
C GLU A 368 20.23 14.49 10.12
N THR A 369 19.44 13.74 9.35
CA THR A 369 18.52 12.70 9.84
C THR A 369 19.22 11.59 10.63
N SER A 370 20.50 11.34 10.37
CA SER A 370 21.33 10.39 11.12
C SER A 370 21.56 10.78 12.59
N SER A 371 21.30 12.03 12.96
CA SER A 371 21.43 12.53 14.34
C SER A 371 20.25 12.17 15.25
N ILE A 372 19.12 11.71 14.69
CA ILE A 372 17.93 11.28 15.43
C ILE A 372 18.17 9.90 16.04
N GLY A 373 18.21 9.84 17.37
CA GLY A 373 18.23 8.59 18.14
C GLY A 373 16.84 8.09 18.50
N GLU A 374 16.76 6.84 18.99
CA GLU A 374 15.53 6.32 19.61
C GLU A 374 15.13 7.18 20.81
N GLY A 375 13.86 7.60 20.86
CA GLY A 375 13.34 8.43 21.95
C GLY A 375 13.45 9.95 21.72
N ASP A 376 14.06 10.40 20.63
CA ASP A 376 14.15 11.84 20.31
C ASP A 376 12.84 12.36 19.67
N VAL A 377 12.55 13.65 19.85
CA VAL A 377 11.46 14.35 19.15
C VAL A 377 12.04 15.09 17.95
N LEU A 378 11.63 14.68 16.75
CA LEU A 378 12.05 15.30 15.50
C LEU A 378 11.29 16.61 15.30
N VAL A 379 12.02 17.71 15.14
CA VAL A 379 11.46 19.02 14.80
C VAL A 379 11.99 19.46 13.45
N ALA A 380 11.12 19.83 12.52
CA ALA A 380 11.52 20.32 11.20
C ALA A 380 10.61 21.45 10.72
N GLU A 381 11.03 22.24 9.74
CA GLU A 381 10.10 23.18 9.08
C GLU A 381 9.00 22.41 8.34
N MET A 382 9.41 21.37 7.60
CA MET A 382 8.57 20.36 6.95
C MET A 382 9.37 19.05 6.83
N THR A 383 8.69 17.92 6.63
CA THR A 383 9.35 16.65 6.32
C THR A 383 9.26 16.33 4.84
N THR A 384 10.30 15.68 4.32
CA THR A 384 10.32 15.09 2.97
C THR A 384 10.42 13.56 3.10
N PRO A 385 10.21 12.79 2.01
CA PRO A 385 10.38 11.34 2.04
C PRO A 385 11.75 10.86 2.56
N ASP A 386 12.80 11.66 2.41
CA ASP A 386 14.14 11.33 2.92
C ASP A 386 14.20 11.30 4.46
N PHE A 387 13.21 11.87 5.14
CA PHE A 387 13.13 11.89 6.60
C PHE A 387 12.53 10.60 7.16
N VAL A 388 11.90 9.76 6.33
CA VAL A 388 11.19 8.54 6.78
C VAL A 388 12.04 7.62 7.67
N PRO A 389 13.32 7.33 7.34
CA PRO A 389 14.17 6.54 8.23
C PRO A 389 14.35 7.15 9.63
N ALA A 390 14.42 8.48 9.72
CA ALA A 390 14.49 9.18 11.00
C ALA A 390 13.12 9.28 11.70
N MET A 391 12.04 9.47 10.96
CA MET A 391 10.67 9.45 11.49
C MET A 391 10.36 8.13 12.19
N LYS A 392 10.84 6.99 11.64
CA LYS A 392 10.73 5.66 12.25
C LYS A 392 11.42 5.53 13.62
N ARG A 393 12.48 6.32 13.86
CA ARG A 393 13.23 6.29 15.13
C ARG A 393 12.73 7.30 16.15
N ALA A 394 12.04 8.35 15.69
CA ALA A 394 11.57 9.42 16.54
C ALA A 394 10.42 8.96 17.45
N ALA A 395 10.40 9.45 18.69
CA ALA A 395 9.30 9.25 19.62
C ALA A 395 8.07 10.10 19.27
N ALA A 396 8.30 11.29 18.70
CA ALA A 396 7.25 12.17 18.18
C ALA A 396 7.82 13.09 17.10
N ILE A 397 6.94 13.68 16.29
CA ILE A 397 7.29 14.57 15.18
C ILE A 397 6.54 15.90 15.31
N ILE A 398 7.26 17.01 15.19
CA ILE A 398 6.70 18.36 15.15
C ILE A 398 7.14 19.06 13.85
N THR A 399 6.20 19.58 13.06
CA THR A 399 6.54 20.46 11.92
C THR A 399 6.03 21.88 12.11
N GLU A 400 6.81 22.89 11.71
CA GLU A 400 6.36 24.30 11.76
C GLU A 400 5.25 24.59 10.74
N ARG A 401 5.23 23.86 9.62
CA ARG A 401 4.25 24.02 8.54
C ARG A 401 3.62 22.69 8.15
N GLY A 402 2.47 22.80 7.47
CA GLY A 402 1.71 21.69 6.93
C GLY A 402 0.35 21.52 7.62
N GLY A 403 -0.61 20.97 6.88
CA GLY A 403 -1.93 20.57 7.39
C GLY A 403 -1.95 19.12 7.86
N ARG A 404 -3.12 18.67 8.36
CA ARG A 404 -3.36 17.29 8.80
C ARG A 404 -3.19 16.27 7.66
N THR A 405 -2.93 16.70 6.44
CA THR A 405 -2.86 15.85 5.26
C THR A 405 -1.50 15.96 4.55
N CYS A 406 -0.54 16.68 5.14
CA CYS A 406 0.80 16.81 4.59
C CYS A 406 1.59 15.49 4.73
N HIS A 407 2.73 15.41 4.05
CA HIS A 407 3.62 14.24 4.10
C HIS A 407 3.94 13.78 5.53
N ALA A 408 4.24 14.73 6.44
CA ALA A 408 4.50 14.42 7.85
C ALA A 408 3.30 13.71 8.49
N ALA A 409 2.08 14.24 8.28
CA ALA A 409 0.88 13.69 8.88
C ALA A 409 0.53 12.30 8.36
N ILE A 410 0.65 12.06 7.05
CA ILE A 410 0.34 10.77 6.43
C ILE A 410 1.30 9.70 6.93
N ILE A 411 2.61 9.92 6.80
CA ILE A 411 3.61 8.93 7.17
C ILE A 411 3.62 8.70 8.69
N SER A 412 3.45 9.75 9.51
CA SER A 412 3.39 9.58 10.96
C SER A 412 2.24 8.67 11.40
N ARG A 413 1.10 8.69 10.70
CA ARG A 413 -0.02 7.75 10.97
C ARG A 413 0.34 6.32 10.61
N GLU A 414 0.96 6.12 9.44
CA GLU A 414 1.42 4.80 8.99
C GLU A 414 2.46 4.19 9.94
N LEU A 415 3.31 5.04 10.53
CA LEU A 415 4.33 4.64 11.49
C LEU A 415 3.80 4.53 12.93
N GLY A 416 2.58 4.99 13.22
CA GLY A 416 2.05 5.09 14.59
C GLY A 416 2.80 6.06 15.49
N VAL A 417 3.49 7.06 14.90
CA VAL A 417 4.29 8.04 15.65
C VAL A 417 3.44 9.29 15.92
N PRO A 418 3.31 9.77 17.17
CA PRO A 418 2.60 11.00 17.51
C PRO A 418 3.11 12.19 16.69
N CYS A 419 2.21 12.97 16.10
CA CYS A 419 2.60 14.09 15.24
C CYS A 419 1.71 15.32 15.39
N VAL A 420 2.35 16.49 15.48
CA VAL A 420 1.74 17.82 15.44
C VAL A 420 2.35 18.61 14.29
N VAL A 421 1.51 19.17 13.42
CA VAL A 421 1.94 19.90 12.20
C VAL A 421 1.46 21.34 12.25
N GLY A 422 2.16 22.25 11.57
CA GLY A 422 1.79 23.67 11.59
C GLY A 422 2.05 24.37 12.93
N ALA A 423 2.95 23.84 13.76
CA ALA A 423 3.31 24.39 15.06
C ALA A 423 4.29 25.56 14.90
N ALA A 424 3.75 26.76 14.65
CA ALA A 424 4.54 27.95 14.35
C ALA A 424 5.55 28.28 15.47
N GLY A 425 6.85 28.32 15.13
CA GLY A 425 7.91 28.60 16.09
C GLY A 425 8.59 27.35 16.69
N ALA A 426 8.20 26.14 16.29
CA ALA A 426 8.82 24.90 16.75
C ALA A 426 10.33 24.85 16.48
N ALA A 427 10.82 25.37 15.34
CA ALA A 427 12.24 25.37 15.01
C ALA A 427 13.07 26.32 15.90
N LYS A 428 12.42 27.21 16.66
CA LYS A 428 13.06 28.11 17.63
C LYS A 428 13.20 27.48 19.02
N LEU A 429 12.65 26.29 19.23
CA LEU A 429 12.86 25.56 20.48
C LEU A 429 14.33 25.15 20.62
N ALA A 430 14.84 25.20 21.85
CA ALA A 430 16.23 24.88 22.12
C ALA A 430 16.52 23.39 21.90
N GLU A 431 17.54 23.07 21.12
CA GLU A 431 17.96 21.68 20.89
C GLU A 431 18.31 20.98 22.22
N GLY A 432 17.92 19.71 22.34
CA GLY A 432 18.11 18.90 23.54
C GLY A 432 17.13 19.20 24.68
N ARG A 433 16.26 20.20 24.53
CA ARG A 433 15.14 20.45 25.45
C ARG A 433 14.17 19.28 25.40
N GLU A 434 13.73 18.84 26.56
CA GLU A 434 12.77 17.76 26.69
C GLU A 434 11.35 18.31 26.59
N VAL A 435 10.50 17.68 25.79
CA VAL A 435 9.11 18.09 25.56
C VAL A 435 8.19 16.88 25.54
N THR A 436 6.90 17.12 25.72
CA THR A 436 5.84 16.14 25.50
C THR A 436 4.95 16.60 24.36
N VAL A 437 4.69 15.73 23.40
CA VAL A 437 3.87 15.98 22.22
C VAL A 437 2.58 15.18 22.37
N ASP A 438 1.45 15.87 22.39
CA ASP A 438 0.13 15.27 22.27
C ASP A 438 -0.38 15.47 20.84
N GLY A 439 -0.18 14.44 20.02
CA GLY A 439 -0.58 14.42 18.62
C GLY A 439 -2.09 14.34 18.40
N ALA A 440 -2.87 13.98 19.44
CA ALA A 440 -4.33 13.92 19.36
C ALA A 440 -4.97 15.30 19.56
N SER A 441 -4.42 16.12 20.46
CA SER A 441 -4.92 17.48 20.71
C SER A 441 -4.16 18.58 19.95
N GLY A 442 -2.99 18.25 19.36
CA GLY A 442 -2.16 19.23 18.67
C GLY A 442 -1.32 20.09 19.61
N LEU A 443 -1.09 19.65 20.86
CA LEU A 443 -0.46 20.45 21.91
C LEU A 443 0.95 19.96 22.23
N ILE A 444 1.85 20.90 22.48
CA ILE A 444 3.25 20.63 22.84
C ILE A 444 3.53 21.25 24.20
N TYR A 445 4.02 20.44 25.15
CA TYR A 445 4.28 20.85 26.53
C TYR A 445 5.78 20.83 26.84
N ASP A 446 6.19 21.70 27.77
CA ASP A 446 7.55 21.68 28.29
C ASP A 446 7.77 20.47 29.21
N GLY A 447 8.94 19.84 29.11
CA GLY A 447 9.30 18.69 29.93
C GLY A 447 8.42 17.46 29.71
N VAL A 448 8.58 16.48 30.60
CA VAL A 448 7.86 15.19 30.56
C VAL A 448 6.55 15.28 31.35
N GLN A 449 5.42 15.15 30.67
CA GLN A 449 4.09 15.17 31.27
C GLN A 449 3.65 13.75 31.63
N ASN A 450 4.16 13.24 32.76
CA ASN A 450 3.96 11.84 33.18
C ASN A 450 2.48 11.42 33.29
N GLU A 451 1.61 12.29 33.79
CA GLU A 451 0.17 11.97 33.93
C GLU A 451 -0.51 11.77 32.56
N LEU A 452 -0.16 12.60 31.58
CA LEU A 452 -0.68 12.51 30.22
C LEU A 452 -0.12 11.28 29.48
N LEU A 453 1.16 10.97 29.66
CA LEU A 453 1.79 9.75 29.14
C LEU A 453 1.14 8.49 29.72
N THR A 454 0.92 8.44 31.04
CA THR A 454 0.26 7.28 31.68
C THR A 454 -1.18 7.13 31.18
N TRP A 455 -1.93 8.22 31.07
CA TRP A 455 -3.28 8.18 30.53
C TRP A 455 -3.32 7.66 29.09
N TRP A 456 -2.41 8.13 28.23
CA TRP A 456 -2.34 7.64 26.85
C TRP A 456 -1.97 6.17 26.80
N HIS A 457 -0.97 5.75 27.58
CA HIS A 457 -0.58 4.33 27.67
C HIS A 457 -1.76 3.44 28.09
N ASP A 458 -2.52 3.82 29.13
CA ASP A 458 -3.70 3.07 29.56
C ASP A 458 -4.80 3.04 28.48
N ARG A 459 -4.97 4.15 27.75
CA ARG A 459 -5.93 4.29 26.64
C ARG A 459 -5.51 3.46 25.42
N GLU A 460 -4.21 3.42 25.14
CA GLU A 460 -3.58 2.67 24.06
C GLU A 460 -3.73 1.17 24.31
N GLU A 461 -3.46 0.70 25.54
CA GLU A 461 -3.76 -0.67 25.96
C GLU A 461 -5.25 -1.03 25.82
N GLU A 462 -6.17 -0.07 26.00
CA GLU A 462 -7.63 -0.29 25.83
C GLU A 462 -8.06 -0.28 24.35
N LEU A 463 -7.47 0.59 23.52
CA LEU A 463 -7.71 0.70 22.08
C LEU A 463 -7.20 -0.53 21.31
N TYR A 464 -6.03 -1.02 21.70
CA TYR A 464 -5.38 -2.21 21.15
C TYR A 464 -5.61 -3.46 22.02
N ALA A 465 -6.59 -3.40 22.93
CA ALA A 465 -6.99 -4.57 23.69
C ALA A 465 -7.42 -5.69 22.71
N PRO A 466 -6.91 -6.92 22.87
CA PRO A 466 -7.23 -8.02 21.97
C PRO A 466 -8.74 -8.19 21.80
N ILE A 467 -9.20 -8.20 20.56
CA ILE A 467 -10.62 -8.34 20.27
C ILE A 467 -10.94 -9.82 20.22
N ALA A 468 -11.69 -10.29 21.22
CA ALA A 468 -12.15 -11.68 21.23
C ALA A 468 -13.12 -11.93 20.07
N THR A 469 -12.72 -12.75 19.11
CA THR A 469 -13.54 -13.26 18.00
C THR A 469 -13.69 -14.78 18.08
N GLU A 470 -14.83 -15.32 17.62
CA GLU A 470 -15.01 -16.78 17.49
C GLU A 470 -14.20 -17.32 16.29
N THR A 471 -14.19 -16.57 15.20
CA THR A 471 -13.42 -16.81 13.99
C THR A 471 -11.99 -16.35 14.25
N LYS A 472 -11.03 -17.26 14.06
CA LYS A 472 -9.62 -16.94 14.29
C LYS A 472 -9.07 -16.07 13.17
N LEU A 473 -8.24 -15.10 13.52
CA LEU A 473 -7.46 -14.33 12.56
C LEU A 473 -6.04 -14.90 12.51
N TYR A 474 -5.66 -15.37 11.33
CA TYR A 474 -4.32 -15.84 11.03
C TYR A 474 -3.60 -14.87 10.09
N VAL A 475 -2.30 -15.06 9.98
CA VAL A 475 -1.46 -14.31 9.04
C VAL A 475 -0.82 -15.21 7.98
N ASN A 476 -0.63 -14.66 6.79
CA ASN A 476 0.18 -15.21 5.71
C ASN A 476 1.61 -14.68 5.88
N LEU A 477 2.58 -15.57 6.10
CA LEU A 477 3.99 -15.20 6.27
C LEU A 477 4.89 -15.97 5.31
N ALA A 478 5.90 -15.29 4.80
CA ALA A 478 6.95 -15.88 3.98
C ALA A 478 8.36 -15.55 4.50
N GLU A 479 8.50 -14.46 5.24
CA GLU A 479 9.78 -13.91 5.70
C GLU A 479 9.98 -14.15 7.20
N PRO A 480 11.04 -14.88 7.59
CA PRO A 480 11.36 -15.07 9.01
C PRO A 480 11.75 -13.79 9.75
N GLU A 481 12.17 -12.73 9.06
CA GLU A 481 12.65 -11.47 9.65
C GLU A 481 11.57 -10.69 10.38
N ILE A 482 10.32 -10.73 9.90
CA ILE A 482 9.21 -9.96 10.46
C ILE A 482 8.41 -10.73 11.52
N ALA A 483 8.71 -12.02 11.74
CA ALA A 483 7.88 -12.93 12.53
C ALA A 483 7.63 -12.44 13.96
N ASP A 484 8.66 -12.00 14.68
CA ASP A 484 8.55 -11.55 16.08
C ASP A 484 7.60 -10.34 16.20
N ARG A 485 7.78 -9.34 15.33
CA ARG A 485 6.94 -8.14 15.29
C ARG A 485 5.49 -8.46 14.95
N VAL A 486 5.25 -9.39 14.02
CA VAL A 486 3.89 -9.80 13.67
C VAL A 486 3.25 -10.61 14.80
N ALA A 487 4.03 -11.44 15.49
CA ALA A 487 3.55 -12.25 16.61
C ALA A 487 3.10 -11.39 17.81
N GLU A 488 3.61 -10.18 17.98
CA GLU A 488 3.19 -9.22 19.02
C GLU A 488 1.82 -8.59 18.75
N ARG A 489 1.29 -8.69 17.53
CA ARG A 489 -0.01 -8.10 17.13
C ARG A 489 -1.18 -9.00 17.50
N ASP A 490 -2.40 -8.49 17.34
CA ASP A 490 -3.65 -9.21 17.62
C ASP A 490 -3.95 -10.28 16.56
N VAL A 491 -3.16 -11.36 16.58
CA VAL A 491 -3.23 -12.49 15.64
C VAL A 491 -3.16 -13.83 16.38
N ASP A 492 -3.94 -14.80 15.91
CA ASP A 492 -4.14 -16.10 16.56
C ASP A 492 -3.20 -17.20 16.05
N GLY A 493 -2.33 -16.91 15.08
CA GLY A 493 -1.42 -17.88 14.45
C GLY A 493 -1.07 -17.55 12.99
N VAL A 494 -0.38 -18.47 12.33
CA VAL A 494 0.00 -18.38 10.91
C VAL A 494 -0.81 -19.40 10.13
N GLY A 495 -1.68 -18.94 9.23
CA GLY A 495 -2.58 -19.79 8.45
C GLY A 495 -1.96 -20.24 7.14
N LEU A 496 -0.89 -19.56 6.72
CA LEU A 496 -0.10 -19.90 5.56
C LEU A 496 1.35 -19.43 5.75
N LEU A 497 2.23 -20.37 6.07
CA LEU A 497 3.68 -20.20 5.95
C LEU A 497 4.12 -20.69 4.56
N ARG A 498 4.60 -19.76 3.72
CA ARG A 498 5.22 -20.02 2.42
C ARG A 498 6.73 -20.10 2.55
N ALA A 499 7.32 -21.29 2.43
CA ALA A 499 8.78 -21.44 2.48
C ALA A 499 9.47 -21.25 1.13
N GLU A 500 8.74 -20.89 0.07
CA GLU A 500 9.32 -20.60 -1.25
C GLU A 500 10.44 -19.57 -1.19
N PHE A 501 10.33 -18.54 -0.35
CA PHE A 501 11.41 -17.57 -0.12
C PHE A 501 12.62 -18.19 0.58
N ILE A 502 12.41 -19.07 1.57
CA ILE A 502 13.49 -19.79 2.25
C ILE A 502 14.22 -20.66 1.22
N ILE A 503 13.49 -21.38 0.38
CA ILE A 503 14.02 -22.26 -0.67
C ILE A 503 14.74 -21.46 -1.77
N ALA A 504 14.15 -20.35 -2.24
CA ALA A 504 14.77 -19.47 -3.23
C ALA A 504 16.10 -18.89 -2.71
N ARG A 505 16.19 -18.53 -1.42
CA ARG A 505 17.44 -18.09 -0.78
C ARG A 505 18.49 -19.21 -0.65
N LEU A 506 18.09 -20.49 -0.69
CA LEU A 506 19.07 -21.58 -0.84
C LEU A 506 19.76 -21.53 -2.21
N GLY A 507 19.08 -21.00 -3.23
CA GLY A 507 19.64 -20.68 -4.55
C GLY A 507 19.93 -21.89 -5.43
N GLU A 508 19.60 -23.10 -5.00
CA GLU A 508 19.98 -24.35 -5.66
C GLU A 508 18.82 -25.37 -5.64
N HIS A 509 18.64 -26.11 -6.73
CA HIS A 509 17.53 -27.06 -6.87
C HIS A 509 17.64 -28.22 -5.85
N PRO A 510 16.56 -28.60 -5.13
CA PRO A 510 16.59 -29.67 -4.13
C PRO A 510 17.15 -31.01 -4.63
N ARG A 511 16.87 -31.38 -5.89
CA ARG A 511 17.40 -32.59 -6.53
C ARG A 511 18.93 -32.59 -6.61
N ASN A 512 19.55 -31.42 -6.73
CA ASN A 512 21.01 -31.31 -6.77
C ASN A 512 21.62 -31.56 -5.38
N PHE A 513 20.97 -31.10 -4.29
CA PHE A 513 21.36 -31.46 -2.93
C PHE A 513 21.35 -32.98 -2.71
N ILE A 514 20.32 -33.68 -3.20
CA ILE A 514 20.26 -35.15 -3.15
C ILE A 514 21.42 -35.78 -3.93
N ASN A 515 21.59 -35.39 -5.19
CA ASN A 515 22.59 -36.00 -6.08
C ASN A 515 24.04 -35.74 -5.62
N THR A 516 24.26 -34.67 -4.86
CA THR A 516 25.58 -34.30 -4.31
C THR A 516 25.78 -34.76 -2.85
N GLY A 517 24.81 -35.46 -2.25
CA GLY A 517 24.93 -35.95 -0.87
C GLY A 517 24.85 -34.85 0.20
N ARG A 518 24.21 -33.72 -0.11
CA ARG A 518 24.05 -32.53 0.75
C ARG A 518 22.61 -32.38 1.30
N GLN A 519 21.86 -33.48 1.42
CA GLN A 519 20.48 -33.45 1.92
C GLN A 519 20.38 -32.81 3.32
N ASP A 520 21.31 -33.13 4.22
CA ASP A 520 21.31 -32.60 5.59
C ASP A 520 21.51 -31.08 5.63
N GLU A 521 22.23 -30.53 4.66
CA GLU A 521 22.38 -29.08 4.52
C GLU A 521 21.06 -28.41 4.15
N TYR A 522 20.34 -28.98 3.16
CA TYR A 522 19.03 -28.50 2.75
C TYR A 522 18.04 -28.54 3.92
N VAL A 523 17.94 -29.70 4.58
CA VAL A 523 17.05 -29.92 5.72
C VAL A 523 17.36 -28.93 6.85
N ARG A 524 18.63 -28.74 7.21
CA ARG A 524 19.02 -27.81 8.28
C ARG A 524 18.59 -26.38 7.96
N ARG A 525 18.88 -25.88 6.76
CA ARG A 525 18.56 -24.50 6.39
C ARG A 525 17.06 -24.25 6.29
N LEU A 526 16.30 -25.20 5.75
CA LEU A 526 14.83 -25.12 5.73
C LEU A 526 14.27 -25.13 7.15
N SER A 527 14.80 -25.99 8.02
CA SER A 527 14.43 -26.05 9.44
C SER A 527 14.71 -24.74 10.17
N GLU A 528 15.86 -24.09 9.92
CA GLU A 528 16.23 -22.80 10.53
C GLU A 528 15.20 -21.69 10.20
N GLY A 529 14.78 -21.60 8.94
CA GLY A 529 13.77 -20.63 8.51
C GLY A 529 12.40 -20.90 9.13
N MET A 530 11.93 -22.14 9.10
CA MET A 530 10.65 -22.53 9.70
C MET A 530 10.65 -22.37 11.23
N ARG A 531 11.75 -22.71 11.90
CA ARG A 531 11.90 -22.62 13.36
C ARG A 531 11.74 -21.21 13.88
N LYS A 532 12.31 -20.22 13.18
CA LYS A 532 12.18 -18.81 13.60
C LYS A 532 10.72 -18.37 13.65
N ILE A 533 9.93 -18.78 12.66
CA ILE A 533 8.50 -18.46 12.60
C ILE A 533 7.71 -19.29 13.62
N ALA A 534 7.96 -20.61 13.69
CA ALA A 534 7.29 -21.48 14.67
C ALA A 534 7.51 -21.01 16.11
N SER A 535 8.74 -20.60 16.44
CA SER A 535 9.10 -20.09 17.77
C SER A 535 8.44 -18.75 18.10
N ALA A 536 8.31 -17.83 17.15
CA ALA A 536 7.69 -16.53 17.39
C ALA A 536 6.20 -16.66 17.74
N PHE A 537 5.53 -17.66 17.16
CA PHE A 537 4.10 -17.85 17.35
C PHE A 537 3.75 -18.81 18.49
N ASP A 538 4.68 -19.62 19.00
CA ASP A 538 4.42 -20.63 20.03
C ASP A 538 3.65 -20.08 21.25
N PRO A 539 2.53 -20.71 21.69
CA PRO A 539 1.93 -21.98 21.22
C PRO A 539 0.87 -21.84 20.12
N ARG A 540 0.72 -20.67 19.49
CA ARG A 540 -0.23 -20.44 18.39
C ARG A 540 0.16 -21.26 17.15
N PRO A 541 -0.81 -21.82 16.41
CA PRO A 541 -0.54 -22.71 15.29
C PRO A 541 0.18 -21.99 14.14
N VAL A 542 1.07 -22.72 13.47
CA VAL A 542 1.75 -22.31 12.24
C VAL A 542 1.52 -23.37 11.18
N VAL A 543 0.79 -23.05 10.11
CA VAL A 543 0.49 -24.00 9.04
C VAL A 543 1.48 -23.80 7.89
N TYR A 544 2.46 -24.69 7.80
CA TYR A 544 3.43 -24.74 6.69
C TYR A 544 2.80 -25.35 5.45
N ARG A 545 2.82 -24.63 4.33
CA ARG A 545 2.44 -25.19 3.03
C ARG A 545 3.67 -25.81 2.38
N ALA A 546 3.60 -27.10 2.06
CA ALA A 546 4.65 -27.79 1.30
C ALA A 546 4.94 -27.05 -0.02
N THR A 547 6.15 -27.20 -0.56
CA THR A 547 6.59 -26.38 -1.69
C THR A 547 5.65 -26.51 -2.90
N ASP A 548 5.13 -25.38 -3.39
CA ASP A 548 4.21 -25.35 -4.52
C ASP A 548 4.85 -24.73 -5.78
N PHE A 549 6.18 -24.79 -5.90
CA PHE A 549 6.87 -24.30 -7.09
C PHE A 549 6.42 -25.03 -8.35
N LYS A 550 6.21 -24.23 -9.39
CA LYS A 550 6.03 -24.66 -10.77
C LYS A 550 7.39 -25.10 -11.35
N THR A 551 7.34 -25.86 -12.43
CA THR A 551 8.54 -26.34 -13.16
C THR A 551 9.46 -25.18 -13.58
N ASN A 552 8.90 -24.09 -14.10
CA ASN A 552 9.65 -22.90 -14.50
C ASN A 552 10.31 -22.17 -13.31
N GLU A 553 9.69 -22.18 -12.13
CA GLU A 553 10.28 -21.59 -10.90
C GLU A 553 11.45 -22.43 -10.40
N TYR A 554 11.29 -23.76 -10.37
CA TYR A 554 12.40 -24.67 -10.05
C TYR A 554 13.54 -24.58 -11.06
N ALA A 555 13.23 -24.40 -12.36
CA ALA A 555 14.22 -24.27 -13.43
C ALA A 555 15.14 -23.05 -13.22
N ASN A 556 14.63 -21.99 -12.58
CA ASN A 556 15.39 -20.78 -12.27
C ASN A 556 16.39 -20.94 -11.11
N LEU A 557 16.31 -22.04 -10.33
CA LEU A 557 17.31 -22.34 -9.31
C LEU A 557 18.59 -22.89 -9.95
N THR A 558 19.74 -22.72 -9.29
CA THR A 558 21.00 -23.27 -9.78
C THR A 558 20.89 -24.79 -9.98
N GLY A 559 21.11 -25.24 -11.23
CA GLY A 559 21.00 -26.63 -11.65
C GLY A 559 19.57 -27.14 -11.87
N GLY A 560 18.56 -26.27 -11.83
CA GLY A 560 17.16 -26.62 -12.05
C GLY A 560 16.83 -26.96 -13.50
N ASP A 561 17.46 -26.28 -14.45
CA ASP A 561 17.32 -26.49 -15.90
C ASP A 561 17.60 -27.93 -16.36
N ILE A 562 18.37 -28.68 -15.58
CA ILE A 562 18.69 -30.10 -15.82
C ILE A 562 17.52 -31.02 -15.47
N TYR A 563 16.74 -30.66 -14.45
CA TYR A 563 15.69 -31.50 -13.87
C TYR A 563 14.30 -31.11 -14.32
N GLU A 564 14.10 -29.84 -14.68
CA GLU A 564 12.80 -29.26 -14.95
C GLU A 564 12.54 -29.14 -16.46
N PRO A 565 11.62 -29.92 -17.03
CA PRO A 565 11.23 -29.77 -18.42
C PRO A 565 10.41 -28.49 -18.63
N ASP A 566 10.52 -27.91 -19.82
CA ASP A 566 9.67 -26.79 -20.22
C ASP A 566 8.22 -27.26 -20.39
N GLU A 567 7.29 -26.55 -19.75
CA GLU A 567 5.86 -26.85 -19.79
C GLU A 567 5.12 -25.66 -20.41
N GLU A 568 4.26 -25.94 -21.39
CA GLU A 568 3.45 -24.91 -22.07
C GLU A 568 2.54 -24.13 -21.10
N ASN A 569 2.08 -24.78 -20.01
CA ASN A 569 1.20 -24.17 -19.03
C ASN A 569 1.65 -24.55 -17.60
N PRO A 570 2.69 -23.90 -17.05
CA PRO A 570 3.25 -24.25 -15.75
C PRO A 570 2.23 -24.15 -14.60
N MET A 571 1.23 -23.27 -14.73
CA MET A 571 0.18 -23.08 -13.72
C MET A 571 -0.59 -24.37 -13.40
N ILE A 572 -0.93 -25.17 -14.43
CA ILE A 572 -1.62 -26.47 -14.30
C ILE A 572 -0.68 -27.68 -14.44
N GLY A 573 0.63 -27.43 -14.50
CA GLY A 573 1.69 -28.38 -14.80
C GLY A 573 2.18 -29.20 -13.60
N TYR A 574 3.45 -29.61 -13.64
CA TYR A 574 4.05 -30.56 -12.70
C TYR A 574 4.45 -29.93 -11.34
N ARG A 575 3.46 -29.75 -10.46
CA ARG A 575 3.56 -29.13 -9.12
C ARG A 575 2.66 -29.79 -8.06
N GLY A 576 2.83 -29.39 -6.80
CA GLY A 576 2.04 -29.81 -5.63
C GLY A 576 2.07 -31.33 -5.39
N ALA A 577 0.95 -31.89 -4.90
CA ALA A 577 0.85 -33.33 -4.57
C ALA A 577 1.35 -34.28 -5.65
N ALA A 578 1.10 -33.96 -6.92
CA ALA A 578 1.54 -34.77 -8.06
C ALA A 578 3.07 -34.93 -8.11
N ARG A 579 3.84 -33.95 -7.65
CA ARG A 579 5.30 -33.99 -7.56
C ARG A 579 5.74 -34.83 -6.36
N TYR A 580 5.14 -34.64 -5.19
CA TYR A 580 5.48 -35.41 -3.98
C TYR A 580 5.30 -36.92 -4.17
N ILE A 581 4.25 -37.31 -4.91
CA ILE A 581 3.97 -38.71 -5.23
C ILE A 581 5.03 -39.32 -6.16
N ARG A 582 5.47 -38.56 -7.17
CA ARG A 582 6.42 -39.05 -8.20
C ARG A 582 7.87 -38.94 -7.75
N GLU A 583 8.16 -38.01 -6.84
CA GLU A 583 9.49 -37.73 -6.29
C GLU A 583 9.45 -37.75 -4.75
N PRO A 584 9.17 -38.92 -4.14
CA PRO A 584 8.98 -39.02 -2.69
C PRO A 584 10.23 -38.67 -1.90
N ASP A 585 11.41 -38.84 -2.48
CA ASP A 585 12.69 -38.50 -1.83
C ASP A 585 12.94 -36.99 -1.73
N LEU A 586 12.33 -36.19 -2.62
CA LEU A 586 12.32 -34.73 -2.47
C LEU A 586 11.37 -34.31 -1.35
N PHE A 587 10.16 -34.87 -1.34
CA PHE A 587 9.18 -34.56 -0.30
C PHE A 587 9.66 -34.97 1.09
N GLU A 588 10.41 -36.08 1.19
CA GLU A 588 11.06 -36.52 2.43
C GLU A 588 11.98 -35.43 3.03
N LEU A 589 12.64 -34.59 2.22
CA LEU A 589 13.46 -33.49 2.74
C LEU A 589 12.63 -32.47 3.52
N GLU A 590 11.42 -32.15 3.04
CA GLU A 590 10.52 -31.24 3.73
C GLU A 590 9.95 -31.87 5.00
N LEU A 591 9.58 -33.17 4.95
CA LEU A 591 9.11 -33.90 6.13
C LEU A 591 10.19 -33.98 7.22
N ARG A 592 11.45 -34.21 6.85
CA ARG A 592 12.59 -34.16 7.77
C ARG A 592 12.77 -32.79 8.41
N ALA A 593 12.65 -31.72 7.63
CA ALA A 593 12.76 -30.37 8.16
C ALA A 593 11.61 -30.04 9.13
N LEU A 594 10.40 -30.48 8.79
CA LEU A 594 9.20 -30.33 9.62
C LEU A 594 9.34 -31.07 10.95
N GLU A 595 9.80 -32.33 10.92
CA GLU A 595 10.06 -33.14 12.10
C GLU A 595 11.06 -32.46 13.04
N HIS A 596 12.23 -32.02 12.52
CA HIS A 596 13.24 -31.35 13.33
C HIS A 596 12.72 -30.09 14.04
N VAL A 597 11.85 -29.31 13.40
CA VAL A 597 11.29 -28.11 14.05
C VAL A 597 10.23 -28.47 15.08
N ARG A 598 9.41 -29.49 14.79
CA ARG A 598 8.36 -29.96 15.70
C ARG A 598 8.86 -30.59 16.99
N GLU A 599 10.13 -31.04 17.04
CA GLU A 599 10.75 -31.50 18.30
C GLU A 599 10.68 -30.45 19.41
N ASP A 600 10.85 -29.17 19.06
CA ASP A 600 10.80 -28.06 20.02
C ASP A 600 9.53 -27.19 19.87
N HIS A 601 8.88 -27.22 18.71
CA HIS A 601 7.74 -26.35 18.36
C HIS A 601 6.58 -27.18 17.78
N PRO A 602 5.77 -27.84 18.64
CA PRO A 602 4.69 -28.73 18.21
C PRO A 602 3.52 -27.99 17.54
N ASN A 603 3.52 -26.66 17.55
CA ASN A 603 2.55 -25.79 16.88
C ASN A 603 2.73 -25.74 15.34
N LEU A 604 3.79 -26.34 14.77
CA LEU A 604 4.03 -26.36 13.32
C LEU A 604 3.29 -27.51 12.61
N HIS A 605 2.37 -27.20 11.70
CA HIS A 605 1.52 -28.15 10.97
C HIS A 605 1.83 -28.16 9.46
N LEU A 606 1.29 -29.13 8.71
CA LEU A 606 1.53 -29.28 7.27
C LEU A 606 0.26 -29.07 6.46
N MET A 607 0.37 -28.38 5.34
CA MET A 607 -0.68 -28.23 4.33
C MET A 607 -0.15 -28.65 2.96
N ILE A 608 -0.93 -29.50 2.27
CA ILE A 608 -0.60 -30.02 0.94
C ILE A 608 -1.29 -29.17 -0.13
N PRO A 609 -0.54 -28.50 -1.03
CA PRO A 609 -1.09 -27.75 -2.15
C PRO A 609 -1.31 -28.61 -3.41
N PHE A 610 -2.10 -28.04 -4.32
CA PHE A 610 -2.37 -28.46 -5.69
C PHE A 610 -2.74 -29.95 -5.84
N VAL A 611 -3.58 -30.42 -4.92
CA VAL A 611 -4.10 -31.79 -4.91
C VAL A 611 -5.26 -31.90 -5.89
N ARG A 612 -5.18 -32.77 -6.89
CA ARG A 612 -6.19 -32.83 -7.97
C ARG A 612 -7.26 -33.87 -7.72
N THR A 613 -6.92 -34.97 -7.04
CA THR A 613 -7.85 -36.09 -6.81
C THR A 613 -7.72 -36.67 -5.40
N PRO A 614 -8.79 -37.28 -4.86
CA PRO A 614 -8.71 -37.98 -3.57
C PRO A 614 -7.66 -39.10 -3.56
N ASP A 615 -7.38 -39.74 -4.69
CA ASP A 615 -6.33 -40.76 -4.79
C ASP A 615 -4.93 -40.15 -4.61
N GLU A 616 -4.66 -38.97 -5.21
CA GLU A 616 -3.42 -38.23 -4.94
C GLU A 616 -3.31 -37.88 -3.45
N MET A 617 -4.40 -37.40 -2.84
CA MET A 617 -4.40 -37.07 -1.41
C MET A 617 -4.10 -38.32 -0.55
N SER A 618 -4.79 -39.43 -0.80
CA SER A 618 -4.56 -40.69 -0.06
C SER A 618 -3.12 -41.19 -0.17
N GLN A 619 -2.48 -41.03 -1.34
CA GLN A 619 -1.07 -41.38 -1.51
C GLN A 619 -0.15 -40.46 -0.68
N VAL A 620 -0.39 -39.15 -0.66
CA VAL A 620 0.38 -38.21 0.16
C VAL A 620 0.17 -38.47 1.66
N VAL A 621 -1.09 -38.68 2.11
CA VAL A 621 -1.38 -39.05 3.51
C VAL A 621 -0.60 -40.30 3.90
N LYS A 622 -0.60 -41.34 3.05
CA LYS A 622 0.17 -42.55 3.31
C LYS A 622 1.67 -42.27 3.43
N GLN A 623 2.25 -41.41 2.59
CA GLN A 623 3.66 -41.05 2.69
C GLN A 623 3.98 -40.33 4.02
N VAL A 624 3.13 -39.41 4.45
CA VAL A 624 3.26 -38.69 5.72
C VAL A 624 3.14 -39.65 6.91
N ASP A 625 2.18 -40.58 6.86
CA ASP A 625 1.97 -41.60 7.90
C ASP A 625 3.14 -42.59 7.96
N ASP A 626 3.64 -43.05 6.80
CA ASP A 626 4.79 -43.97 6.71
C ASP A 626 6.09 -43.31 7.21
N TYR A 627 6.24 -41.99 7.04
CA TYR A 627 7.37 -41.23 7.59
C TYR A 627 7.33 -41.18 9.13
N GLY A 628 6.14 -41.16 9.73
CA GLY A 628 5.95 -41.31 11.18
C GLY A 628 5.63 -40.02 11.94
N LEU A 629 5.17 -38.95 11.27
CA LEU A 629 4.68 -37.75 11.96
C LEU A 629 3.42 -38.09 12.78
N ALA A 630 3.50 -37.97 14.11
CA ALA A 630 2.46 -38.42 15.03
C ALA A 630 1.13 -37.63 14.90
N ARG A 631 0.16 -38.23 14.20
CA ARG A 631 -1.20 -37.71 14.02
C ARG A 631 -2.08 -38.01 15.25
N ASN A 632 -1.88 -37.27 16.33
CA ASN A 632 -2.72 -37.41 17.53
C ASN A 632 -3.93 -36.47 17.44
N ALA A 633 -4.92 -36.85 16.63
CA ALA A 633 -6.13 -36.06 16.41
C ALA A 633 -6.83 -35.74 17.76
N GLY A 634 -6.94 -34.44 18.09
CA GLY A 634 -7.59 -33.96 19.30
C GLY A 634 -6.67 -33.73 20.51
N GLU A 635 -5.37 -34.02 20.41
CA GLU A 635 -4.38 -33.58 21.41
C GLU A 635 -3.86 -32.16 21.11
N PRO A 636 -3.55 -31.34 22.13
CA PRO A 636 -3.04 -29.97 21.94
C PRO A 636 -1.77 -29.89 21.08
N ASP A 637 -0.91 -30.92 21.16
CA ASP A 637 0.39 -31.00 20.47
C ASP A 637 0.34 -31.89 19.21
N GLY A 638 -0.85 -32.39 18.85
CA GLY A 638 -1.05 -33.31 17.74
C GLY A 638 -0.69 -32.68 16.38
N PHE A 639 -0.01 -33.45 15.52
CA PHE A 639 0.27 -33.00 14.17
C PHE A 639 -1.01 -32.95 13.33
N GLN A 640 -1.30 -31.79 12.72
CA GLN A 640 -2.41 -31.60 11.81
C GLN A 640 -1.94 -31.62 10.36
N LEU A 641 -2.69 -32.33 9.51
CA LEU A 641 -2.49 -32.37 8.08
C LEU A 641 -3.66 -31.70 7.37
N TRP A 642 -3.38 -30.59 6.69
CA TRP A 642 -4.35 -29.80 5.96
C TRP A 642 -4.21 -30.00 4.46
N MET A 643 -5.25 -29.63 3.72
CA MET A 643 -5.22 -29.59 2.26
C MET A 643 -5.64 -28.20 1.76
N MET A 644 -4.95 -27.70 0.75
CA MET A 644 -5.39 -26.48 0.07
C MET A 644 -6.53 -26.81 -0.90
N VAL A 645 -7.65 -26.08 -0.80
CA VAL A 645 -8.82 -26.21 -1.66
C VAL A 645 -8.75 -25.12 -2.71
N GLU A 646 -8.17 -25.48 -3.86
CA GLU A 646 -7.77 -24.52 -4.88
C GLU A 646 -8.02 -25.01 -6.32
N VAL A 647 -8.39 -26.28 -6.49
CA VAL A 647 -8.79 -26.86 -7.77
C VAL A 647 -10.30 -27.18 -7.71
N PRO A 648 -11.08 -27.01 -8.79
CA PRO A 648 -12.52 -27.27 -8.77
C PRO A 648 -12.92 -28.68 -8.34
N SER A 649 -12.07 -29.70 -8.57
CA SER A 649 -12.31 -31.05 -8.06
C SER A 649 -12.34 -31.11 -6.53
N ASN A 650 -11.55 -30.28 -5.84
CA ASN A 650 -11.48 -30.20 -4.37
C ASN A 650 -12.80 -29.69 -3.80
N VAL A 651 -13.46 -28.77 -4.52
CA VAL A 651 -14.80 -28.28 -4.16
C VAL A 651 -15.83 -29.37 -4.36
N LEU A 652 -15.83 -30.02 -5.53
CA LEU A 652 -16.87 -30.98 -5.91
C LEU A 652 -16.80 -32.30 -5.14
N LEU A 653 -15.60 -32.71 -4.72
CA LEU A 653 -15.32 -34.00 -4.07
C LEU A 653 -14.78 -33.81 -2.64
N LEU A 654 -15.13 -32.69 -1.99
CA LEU A 654 -14.56 -32.35 -0.69
C LEU A 654 -14.81 -33.43 0.37
N ASP A 655 -15.98 -34.08 0.32
CA ASP A 655 -16.30 -35.19 1.23
C ASP A 655 -15.31 -36.35 1.11
N GLU A 656 -14.93 -36.72 -0.12
CA GLU A 656 -13.97 -37.78 -0.41
C GLU A 656 -12.55 -37.37 -0.03
N PHE A 657 -12.16 -36.11 -0.22
CA PHE A 657 -10.86 -35.60 0.25
C PHE A 657 -10.77 -35.62 1.78
N ILE A 658 -11.85 -35.30 2.48
CA ILE A 658 -11.92 -35.39 3.94
C ILE A 658 -11.78 -36.85 4.40
N ASP A 659 -12.38 -37.81 3.67
CA ASP A 659 -12.26 -39.25 3.95
C ASP A 659 -10.84 -39.80 3.80
N CYS A 660 -9.94 -39.10 3.08
CA CYS A 660 -8.51 -39.43 3.06
C CYS A 660 -7.85 -39.22 4.43
N GLY A 661 -8.52 -38.57 5.38
CA GLY A 661 -8.03 -38.30 6.72
C GLY A 661 -7.23 -37.01 6.76
N ILE A 662 -7.82 -35.87 6.41
CA ILE A 662 -7.24 -34.54 6.65
C ILE A 662 -7.95 -33.87 7.83
N ASP A 663 -7.22 -33.05 8.58
CA ASP A 663 -7.71 -32.38 9.79
C ASP A 663 -8.32 -31.00 9.49
N GLY A 664 -8.00 -30.46 8.31
CA GLY A 664 -8.37 -29.11 7.93
C GLY A 664 -8.22 -28.83 6.45
N VAL A 665 -8.84 -27.74 6.00
CA VAL A 665 -8.65 -27.19 4.67
C VAL A 665 -8.37 -25.70 4.71
N SER A 666 -7.61 -25.20 3.73
CA SER A 666 -7.49 -23.76 3.47
C SER A 666 -7.87 -23.47 2.03
N ILE A 667 -8.78 -22.53 1.80
CA ILE A 667 -9.20 -22.12 0.46
C ILE A 667 -8.11 -21.24 -0.14
N GLY A 668 -7.47 -21.72 -1.19
CA GLY A 668 -6.57 -20.94 -2.05
C GLY A 668 -7.40 -20.19 -3.08
N SER A 669 -7.94 -19.03 -2.70
CA SER A 669 -8.94 -18.31 -3.50
C SER A 669 -8.41 -17.86 -4.87
N ASN A 670 -7.12 -17.58 -4.96
CA ASN A 670 -6.44 -17.23 -6.21
C ASN A 670 -6.53 -18.32 -7.27
N ASP A 671 -5.93 -19.49 -7.01
CA ASP A 671 -5.93 -20.63 -7.92
C ASP A 671 -7.35 -21.18 -8.14
N LEU A 672 -8.19 -21.15 -7.11
CA LEU A 672 -9.60 -21.53 -7.25
C LEU A 672 -10.34 -20.62 -8.24
N THR A 673 -10.10 -19.31 -8.18
CA THR A 673 -10.69 -18.34 -9.12
C THR A 673 -10.18 -18.57 -10.54
N GLN A 674 -8.87 -18.71 -10.71
CA GLN A 674 -8.24 -19.00 -12.01
C GLN A 674 -8.85 -20.23 -12.67
N LEU A 675 -8.92 -21.35 -11.94
CA LEU A 675 -9.36 -22.63 -12.49
C LEU A 675 -10.90 -22.73 -12.63
N THR A 676 -11.65 -22.06 -11.76
CA THR A 676 -13.11 -22.02 -11.87
C THR A 676 -13.55 -21.20 -13.08
N LEU A 677 -12.84 -20.10 -13.37
CA LEU A 677 -13.15 -19.21 -14.49
C LEU A 677 -12.41 -19.57 -15.78
N GLY A 678 -11.38 -20.43 -15.70
CA GLY A 678 -10.54 -20.80 -16.83
C GLY A 678 -9.66 -19.65 -17.32
N ILE A 679 -9.13 -18.86 -16.38
CA ILE A 679 -8.31 -17.68 -16.64
C ILE A 679 -6.94 -17.81 -16.00
N ASP A 680 -5.93 -17.24 -16.66
CA ASP A 680 -4.61 -17.01 -16.08
C ASP A 680 -4.57 -15.57 -15.57
N ARG A 681 -4.35 -15.38 -14.27
CA ARG A 681 -4.33 -14.04 -13.66
C ARG A 681 -3.13 -13.21 -14.12
N ASP A 682 -2.05 -13.88 -14.54
CA ASP A 682 -0.85 -13.22 -15.05
C ASP A 682 -1.09 -12.75 -16.51
N SER A 683 -2.22 -13.14 -17.10
CA SER A 683 -2.67 -12.64 -18.40
C SER A 683 -3.39 -11.30 -18.25
N GLU A 684 -2.75 -10.22 -18.66
CA GLU A 684 -3.32 -8.86 -18.71
C GLU A 684 -4.70 -8.80 -19.40
N ARG A 685 -5.00 -9.74 -20.32
CA ARG A 685 -6.28 -9.79 -21.05
C ARG A 685 -7.48 -10.23 -20.20
N PHE A 686 -7.23 -10.84 -19.05
CA PHE A 686 -8.27 -11.34 -18.15
C PHE A 686 -8.27 -10.65 -16.79
N ALA A 687 -7.46 -9.59 -16.60
CA ALA A 687 -7.39 -8.84 -15.35
C ALA A 687 -8.78 -8.40 -14.86
N ASP A 688 -9.60 -7.84 -15.75
CA ASP A 688 -10.98 -7.39 -15.43
C ASP A 688 -11.96 -8.53 -15.10
N THR A 689 -11.62 -9.76 -15.50
CA THR A 689 -12.45 -10.96 -15.29
C THR A 689 -12.07 -11.71 -14.01
N PHE A 690 -10.86 -11.51 -13.52
CA PHE A 690 -10.39 -12.10 -12.27
C PHE A 690 -11.05 -11.39 -11.09
N ASP A 691 -12.11 -11.98 -10.54
CA ASP A 691 -12.79 -11.48 -9.34
C ASP A 691 -13.18 -12.65 -8.43
N GLU A 692 -12.63 -12.69 -7.22
CA GLU A 692 -12.92 -13.71 -6.21
C GLU A 692 -14.39 -13.65 -5.75
N ARG A 693 -15.08 -12.52 -5.98
CA ARG A 693 -16.52 -12.34 -5.73
C ARG A 693 -17.38 -12.82 -6.89
N ASN A 694 -16.79 -13.37 -7.94
CA ASN A 694 -17.56 -13.96 -9.03
C ASN A 694 -18.56 -14.99 -8.46
N PRO A 695 -19.84 -14.97 -8.88
CA PRO A 695 -20.85 -15.88 -8.34
C PRO A 695 -20.49 -17.37 -8.40
N ALA A 696 -19.68 -17.80 -9.37
CA ALA A 696 -19.19 -19.19 -9.43
C ALA A 696 -18.20 -19.49 -8.30
N VAL A 697 -17.27 -18.57 -8.04
CA VAL A 697 -16.26 -18.69 -6.98
C VAL A 697 -16.92 -18.61 -5.61
N LEU A 698 -17.82 -17.64 -5.39
CA LEU A 698 -18.53 -17.51 -4.11
C LEU A 698 -19.33 -18.76 -3.75
N ARG A 699 -20.00 -19.40 -4.74
CA ARG A 699 -20.70 -20.67 -4.50
C ARG A 699 -19.75 -21.82 -4.18
N ALA A 700 -18.57 -21.83 -4.80
CA ALA A 700 -17.53 -22.81 -4.47
C ALA A 700 -17.04 -22.63 -3.03
N ILE A 701 -16.71 -21.39 -2.64
CA ILE A 701 -16.28 -21.04 -1.27
C ILE A 701 -17.37 -21.40 -0.24
N GLU A 702 -18.62 -21.00 -0.47
CA GLU A 702 -19.75 -21.35 0.39
C GLU A 702 -19.90 -22.87 0.54
N HIS A 703 -19.81 -23.61 -0.57
CA HIS A 703 -19.91 -25.07 -0.54
C HIS A 703 -18.79 -25.71 0.29
N VAL A 704 -17.55 -25.21 0.15
CA VAL A 704 -16.40 -25.70 0.91
C VAL A 704 -16.58 -25.44 2.41
N ILE A 705 -16.91 -24.20 2.78
CA ILE A 705 -17.08 -23.81 4.20
C ILE A 705 -18.20 -24.61 4.85
N THR A 706 -19.36 -24.68 4.22
CA THR A 706 -20.52 -25.38 4.78
C THR A 706 -20.30 -26.89 4.85
N THR A 707 -19.58 -27.49 3.89
CA THR A 707 -19.21 -28.90 3.91
C THR A 707 -18.18 -29.21 4.99
N ALA A 708 -17.11 -28.43 5.10
CA ALA A 708 -16.09 -28.58 6.15
C ALA A 708 -16.70 -28.46 7.54
N LYS A 709 -17.55 -27.45 7.76
CA LYS A 709 -18.30 -27.25 9.00
C LYS A 709 -19.22 -28.43 9.33
N ARG A 710 -19.96 -28.96 8.34
CA ARG A 710 -20.81 -30.15 8.51
C ARG A 710 -19.98 -31.39 8.87
N ARG A 711 -18.78 -31.52 8.31
CA ARG A 711 -17.86 -32.64 8.54
C ARG A 711 -17.01 -32.47 9.81
N GLY A 712 -17.05 -31.29 10.44
CA GLY A 712 -16.36 -31.01 11.71
C GLY A 712 -14.86 -30.82 11.58
N ILE A 713 -14.35 -30.48 10.40
CA ILE A 713 -12.94 -30.14 10.19
C ILE A 713 -12.74 -28.62 10.13
N THR A 714 -11.51 -28.16 10.34
CA THR A 714 -11.20 -26.73 10.24
C THR A 714 -11.30 -26.25 8.78
N VAL A 715 -11.71 -25.01 8.57
CA VAL A 715 -11.73 -24.37 7.24
C VAL A 715 -11.23 -22.94 7.33
N SER A 716 -10.11 -22.69 6.67
CA SER A 716 -9.51 -21.37 6.51
C SER A 716 -9.69 -20.85 5.09
N VAL A 717 -9.46 -19.56 4.89
CA VAL A 717 -9.19 -18.96 3.57
C VAL A 717 -7.85 -18.25 3.61
N CYS A 718 -7.07 -18.37 2.54
CA CYS A 718 -5.82 -17.63 2.35
C CYS A 718 -5.89 -16.83 1.03
N GLY A 719 -5.88 -15.50 1.15
CA GLY A 719 -6.04 -14.55 0.05
C GLY A 719 -6.32 -13.15 0.58
N GLN A 720 -6.16 -12.13 -0.27
CA GLN A 720 -6.39 -10.72 0.10
C GLN A 720 -7.89 -10.32 0.05
N GLY A 721 -8.74 -11.08 -0.65
CA GLY A 721 -10.15 -10.78 -0.81
C GLY A 721 -10.91 -10.44 0.49
N PRO A 722 -10.74 -11.18 1.61
CA PRO A 722 -11.45 -10.88 2.86
C PRO A 722 -11.06 -9.53 3.50
N SER A 723 -9.81 -9.09 3.35
CA SER A 723 -9.35 -7.80 3.87
C SER A 723 -9.76 -6.62 2.97
N GLU A 724 -9.83 -6.85 1.65
CA GLU A 724 -10.19 -5.83 0.66
C GLU A 724 -11.71 -5.64 0.52
N HIS A 725 -12.50 -6.66 0.88
CA HIS A 725 -13.94 -6.69 0.67
C HIS A 725 -14.68 -7.03 1.97
N PRO A 726 -15.13 -6.01 2.74
CA PRO A 726 -15.87 -6.21 3.98
C PRO A 726 -17.12 -7.10 3.84
N ASP A 727 -17.79 -7.06 2.68
CA ASP A 727 -18.96 -7.90 2.41
C ASP A 727 -18.61 -9.39 2.25
N LEU A 728 -17.41 -9.68 1.73
CA LEU A 728 -16.89 -11.04 1.66
C LEU A 728 -16.54 -11.56 3.06
N ALA A 729 -15.85 -10.76 3.88
CA ALA A 729 -15.55 -11.13 5.27
C ALA A 729 -16.82 -11.49 6.05
N GLN A 730 -17.88 -10.69 5.92
CA GLN A 730 -19.19 -10.98 6.52
C GLN A 730 -19.74 -12.34 6.08
N ARG A 731 -19.75 -12.62 4.76
CA ARG A 731 -20.28 -13.89 4.23
C ARG A 731 -19.49 -15.09 4.74
N LEU A 732 -18.17 -14.99 4.82
CA LEU A 732 -17.32 -16.07 5.33
C LEU A 732 -17.68 -16.41 6.78
N VAL A 733 -17.86 -15.39 7.63
CA VAL A 733 -18.31 -15.54 9.03
C VAL A 733 -19.72 -16.15 9.11
N ASP A 734 -20.63 -15.70 8.24
CA ASP A 734 -22.01 -16.21 8.19
C ASP A 734 -22.08 -17.69 7.78
N TRP A 735 -21.28 -18.09 6.78
CA TRP A 735 -21.13 -19.48 6.36
C TRP A 735 -20.44 -20.34 7.44
N GLY A 736 -19.72 -19.70 8.36
CA GLY A 736 -19.10 -20.32 9.52
C GLY A 736 -17.70 -20.83 9.22
N ILE A 737 -16.90 -20.01 8.56
CA ILE A 737 -15.46 -20.23 8.44
C ILE A 737 -14.82 -20.31 9.83
N THR A 738 -13.76 -21.11 10.01
CA THR A 738 -13.08 -21.22 11.31
C THR A 738 -11.98 -20.19 11.48
N SER A 739 -11.35 -19.80 10.37
CA SER A 739 -10.26 -18.82 10.37
C SER A 739 -10.13 -18.07 9.06
N ILE A 740 -9.58 -16.85 9.12
CA ILE A 740 -9.24 -16.03 7.95
C ILE A 740 -7.76 -15.71 8.04
N SER A 741 -6.99 -15.94 6.97
CA SER A 741 -5.55 -15.69 6.94
C SER A 741 -5.21 -14.55 5.98
N VAL A 742 -4.70 -13.43 6.53
CA VAL A 742 -4.45 -12.18 5.81
C VAL A 742 -2.97 -11.78 5.82
N THR A 743 -2.58 -10.76 5.05
CA THR A 743 -1.23 -10.20 5.11
C THR A 743 -1.01 -9.38 6.39
N PRO A 744 0.24 -9.19 6.85
CA PRO A 744 0.49 -8.52 8.13
C PRO A 744 -0.05 -7.08 8.21
N ASP A 745 -0.07 -6.34 7.12
CA ASP A 745 -0.49 -4.93 7.05
C ASP A 745 -1.96 -4.69 7.41
N VAL A 746 -2.83 -5.70 7.28
CA VAL A 746 -4.30 -5.57 7.47
C VAL A 746 -4.85 -6.34 8.70
N ILE A 747 -3.99 -6.73 9.64
CA ILE A 747 -4.37 -7.56 10.81
C ILE A 747 -5.50 -6.90 11.62
N GLU A 748 -5.31 -5.69 12.12
CA GLU A 748 -6.27 -5.05 13.04
C GLU A 748 -7.56 -4.70 12.30
N GLN A 749 -7.45 -4.18 11.08
CA GLN A 749 -8.61 -3.91 10.23
C GLN A 749 -9.46 -5.18 10.05
N THR A 750 -8.82 -6.31 9.71
CA THR A 750 -9.55 -7.57 9.50
C THR A 750 -10.14 -8.10 10.80
N ARG A 751 -9.41 -8.00 11.93
CA ARG A 751 -9.94 -8.37 13.26
C ARG A 751 -11.23 -7.62 13.57
N HIS A 752 -11.25 -6.31 13.32
CA HIS A 752 -12.44 -5.49 13.50
C HIS A 752 -13.59 -5.89 12.57
N LEU A 753 -13.30 -6.16 11.29
CA LEU A 753 -14.31 -6.62 10.33
C LEU A 753 -14.95 -7.94 10.79
N VAL A 754 -14.14 -8.90 11.24
CA VAL A 754 -14.60 -10.18 11.79
C VAL A 754 -15.47 -9.98 13.03
N ALA A 755 -15.00 -9.18 14.00
CA ALA A 755 -15.74 -8.90 15.22
C ALA A 755 -17.10 -8.23 14.95
N ASN A 756 -17.13 -7.28 14.02
CA ASN A 756 -18.36 -6.64 13.58
C ASN A 756 -19.30 -7.63 12.90
N ALA A 757 -18.77 -8.53 12.07
CA ALA A 757 -19.56 -9.54 11.39
C ALA A 757 -20.21 -10.54 12.36
N GLU A 758 -19.47 -10.97 13.37
CA GLU A 758 -19.98 -11.83 14.44
C GLU A 758 -21.05 -11.13 15.29
N ALA A 759 -20.84 -9.85 15.63
CA ALA A 759 -21.81 -9.06 16.38
C ALA A 759 -23.13 -8.86 15.61
N GLN A 760 -23.08 -8.74 14.28
CA GLN A 760 -24.28 -8.64 13.45
C GLN A 760 -25.04 -9.97 13.38
N ARG A 761 -24.33 -11.11 13.35
CA ARG A 761 -24.94 -12.45 13.34
C ARG A 761 -25.67 -12.80 14.65
N GLN A 762 -25.27 -12.20 15.77
CA GLN A 762 -25.89 -12.41 17.08
C GLN A 762 -27.16 -11.57 17.33
N ARG A 763 -27.42 -10.56 16.49
CA ARG A 763 -28.65 -9.74 16.52
C ARG A 763 -29.74 -10.34 15.64
#